data_AF-A0A8S2PD03-F1
#
_entry.id   AF-A0A8S2PD03-F1
#
_cell.length_a   1.000
_cell.length_b   1.000
_cell.length_c   1.000
_cell.angle_alpha   90.00
_cell.angle_beta   90.00
_cell.angle_gamma   90.00
#
_symmetry.space_group_name_H-M   'P 1'
#
loop_
_entity.id
_entity.type
_entity.pdbx_description
1 polymer ?
#
loop_
_entity_poly.entity_id
_entity_poly.type
_entity_poly.pdbx_seq_one_letter_code
_entity_poly.pdbx_strand_id
1 'polypeptide(L)'
;MIGNLHQNHSQPYIPGPQDGGFDTRAWGNYENYYPMQTQNNNTNSYYNNNNVQSRAGNQYSRPNNPQRKQPSSTPVVSCDQYLSEEQVLKDIATKKTIRGILRINAKQYTDAFISDPEDGPDFYIDNVRERNRALNLDDVAAEIKPKREWKVIPEYSALVENHIRAARNGNIPANDAQAKSMDNNQPQNSPTKRDNKRATINTLNQDNITLTDAIIEQIPTEYFQRTVKVVFLFRRRHSMKAAGLLRKMPDNNPNYALFSPMDSRIPRLMIPMNNCPPDFKDRPSDYEKSLFVAKIVDIPADKKFASGELLESLGDADTLEAQSKAILMENDIRDEEFSNEVIKCLPLDQDKWSIPNEEFSKRLDLRNQCIFTIDPATARDLDDALSCERLENGCYRIGVHIADVSYFVQEQTPLDNEAAQRTTSVYLVERVIPMLPRLLCDRLCSLNPNEDRLTYSVIWTMNEEGEILDEQFARSIIRSCVKLSYEHAQDIIENPNKDFKAEDFPAISNNFSVNDITRTVSELYGISKILRSKRTGALTLNQPKLQYQIKTDSKMPMSFSVYQQKESNRLVEEYMLLANMQVARKLCSTDRIHDKVILRRHPAPNTTTLQNTIKMLTSSGIKLDGQSSNDISKAVQSVQDESAKKLLIHLLAKSMQLAIYCCASCVPDSNYSHYALNVNFYTHFTSPIRRYPDILVHRLLGAVLGKLKR
;
A
#
# COMPACT_ATOMS: atom_id res chain seq x y z
N MET A 1 -40.77 49.41 7.74
CA MET A 1 -42.25 49.39 7.76
C MET A 1 -42.70 48.07 7.17
N ILE A 2 -43.44 47.27 7.95
CA ILE A 2 -44.50 46.30 7.58
C ILE A 2 -44.12 45.25 6.49
N GLY A 3 -44.19 43.93 6.66
CA GLY A 3 -44.73 43.05 7.68
C GLY A 3 -45.07 41.67 7.06
N ASN A 4 -45.06 40.62 7.90
CA ASN A 4 -45.79 39.33 7.82
C ASN A 4 -45.41 38.29 6.74
N LEU A 5 -44.84 37.13 7.12
CA LEU A 5 -45.44 35.90 7.70
C LEU A 5 -46.06 34.95 6.63
N HIS A 6 -45.40 33.80 6.39
CA HIS A 6 -45.98 32.47 6.66
C HIS A 6 -44.95 31.34 6.49
N GLN A 7 -44.85 30.51 7.52
CA GLN A 7 -44.23 29.19 7.53
C GLN A 7 -45.11 28.19 6.77
N ASN A 8 -44.50 27.28 6.01
CA ASN A 8 -45.05 25.96 5.73
C ASN A 8 -43.92 24.93 5.76
N HIS A 9 -44.08 23.95 6.65
CA HIS A 9 -43.26 22.75 6.75
C HIS A 9 -43.55 21.81 5.57
N SER A 10 -42.52 21.31 4.92
CA SER A 10 -42.60 20.11 4.07
C SER A 10 -41.30 19.31 4.23
N GLN A 11 -41.45 18.08 4.74
CA GLN A 11 -40.39 17.10 4.92
C GLN A 11 -39.79 16.65 3.57
N PRO A 12 -38.49 16.29 3.52
CA PRO A 12 -37.88 15.75 2.31
C PRO A 12 -38.19 14.25 2.15
N TYR A 13 -38.77 13.93 1.00
CA TYR A 13 -39.08 12.60 0.48
C TYR A 13 -37.79 11.88 0.06
N ILE A 14 -37.58 10.65 0.56
CA ILE A 14 -36.47 9.75 0.22
C ILE A 14 -36.95 8.76 -0.86
N PRO A 15 -36.38 8.71 -2.07
CA PRO A 15 -36.69 7.65 -3.04
C PRO A 15 -35.85 6.40 -2.75
N GLY A 16 -36.53 5.26 -2.60
CA GLY A 16 -35.92 3.93 -2.49
C GLY A 16 -35.37 3.40 -3.83
N PRO A 17 -34.54 2.34 -3.79
CA PRO A 17 -33.89 1.79 -4.98
C PRO A 17 -34.86 0.96 -5.82
N GLN A 18 -34.87 1.19 -7.13
CA GLN A 18 -35.60 0.38 -8.11
C GLN A 18 -34.72 -0.75 -8.64
N ASP A 19 -35.24 -1.97 -8.56
CA ASP A 19 -34.70 -3.18 -9.17
C ASP A 19 -34.75 -3.11 -10.70
N GLY A 20 -33.57 -3.20 -11.34
CA GLY A 20 -33.43 -3.37 -12.78
C GLY A 20 -32.96 -4.79 -13.10
N GLY A 21 -33.89 -5.65 -13.50
CA GLY A 21 -33.62 -7.00 -13.98
C GLY A 21 -32.86 -7.00 -15.31
N PHE A 22 -31.78 -7.77 -15.39
CA PHE A 22 -31.03 -8.02 -16.61
C PHE A 22 -31.68 -9.15 -17.42
N ASP A 23 -32.10 -8.81 -18.64
CA ASP A 23 -32.61 -9.72 -19.66
C ASP A 23 -31.45 -10.52 -20.28
N THR A 24 -31.61 -11.85 -20.31
CA THR A 24 -30.63 -12.82 -20.82
C THR A 24 -31.20 -13.47 -22.08
N ARG A 25 -30.89 -12.90 -23.25
CA ARG A 25 -31.11 -13.56 -24.55
C ARG A 25 -30.43 -12.81 -25.70
N ALA A 26 -29.21 -13.23 -26.07
CA ALA A 26 -28.66 -13.17 -27.43
C ALA A 26 -27.19 -13.60 -27.45
N TRP A 27 -26.93 -14.91 -27.55
CA TRP A 27 -25.66 -15.43 -28.06
C TRP A 27 -25.98 -16.41 -29.17
N GLY A 28 -25.80 -15.94 -30.40
CA GLY A 28 -25.95 -16.70 -31.63
C GLY A 28 -24.66 -17.43 -31.98
N ASN A 29 -24.83 -18.70 -32.34
CA ASN A 29 -23.84 -19.64 -32.86
C ASN A 29 -22.96 -19.06 -33.97
N TYR A 30 -21.66 -19.36 -33.93
CA TYR A 30 -20.88 -19.64 -35.14
C TYR A 30 -19.85 -20.74 -34.86
N GLU A 31 -20.06 -21.87 -35.52
CA GLU A 31 -19.13 -23.01 -35.63
C GLU A 31 -18.34 -22.93 -36.96
N ASN A 32 -17.08 -23.39 -36.88
CA ASN A 32 -16.27 -24.11 -37.88
C ASN A 32 -15.81 -23.43 -39.18
N TYR A 33 -14.48 -23.45 -39.43
CA TYR A 33 -13.82 -24.15 -40.57
C TYR A 33 -12.26 -24.22 -40.38
N TYR A 34 -11.70 -25.40 -40.68
CA TYR A 34 -10.34 -25.99 -40.58
C TYR A 34 -9.26 -25.47 -41.60
N PRO A 35 -8.02 -26.07 -41.83
CA PRO A 35 -7.24 -27.15 -41.15
C PRO A 35 -5.68 -26.98 -41.04
N MET A 36 -5.07 -27.88 -40.22
CA MET A 36 -3.81 -28.67 -40.35
C MET A 36 -2.44 -28.05 -40.73
N GLN A 37 -1.37 -28.38 -39.98
CA GLN A 37 -0.48 -29.54 -40.24
C GLN A 37 0.61 -29.71 -39.17
N THR A 38 0.79 -30.96 -38.76
CA THR A 38 1.85 -31.52 -37.90
C THR A 38 3.13 -31.80 -38.66
N GLN A 39 4.30 -31.54 -38.07
CA GLN A 39 5.50 -32.36 -38.31
C GLN A 39 6.30 -32.59 -37.02
N ASN A 40 6.39 -33.87 -36.66
CA ASN A 40 7.36 -34.44 -35.73
C ASN A 40 8.79 -34.23 -36.25
N ASN A 41 9.74 -34.07 -35.34
CA ASN A 41 11.05 -34.71 -35.48
C ASN A 41 11.68 -35.02 -34.12
N ASN A 42 11.90 -36.32 -33.91
CA ASN A 42 12.74 -36.92 -32.88
C ASN A 42 14.21 -36.53 -33.07
N THR A 43 14.94 -36.36 -31.97
CA THR A 43 16.33 -36.84 -31.87
C THR A 43 16.69 -37.22 -30.42
N ASN A 44 17.13 -38.46 -30.27
CA ASN A 44 17.77 -39.06 -29.10
C ASN A 44 19.15 -38.45 -28.79
N SER A 45 19.54 -38.43 -27.51
CA SER A 45 20.88 -38.83 -27.03
C SER A 45 20.84 -39.07 -25.51
N TYR A 46 20.90 -40.30 -25.02
CA TYR A 46 22.08 -41.15 -24.75
C TYR A 46 22.79 -40.88 -23.39
N TYR A 47 22.90 -41.98 -22.62
CA TYR A 47 23.95 -42.33 -21.63
C TYR A 47 24.01 -41.56 -20.29
N ASN A 48 24.27 -42.16 -19.12
CA ASN A 48 24.46 -43.54 -18.67
C ASN A 48 24.49 -43.57 -17.13
N ASN A 49 24.04 -44.69 -16.58
CA ASN A 49 24.42 -45.40 -15.35
C ASN A 49 25.34 -44.77 -14.28
N ASN A 50 24.97 -44.99 -13.01
CA ASN A 50 25.64 -45.93 -12.09
C ASN A 50 24.74 -46.16 -10.84
N ASN A 51 24.20 -47.37 -10.60
CA ASN A 51 24.81 -48.54 -9.92
C ASN A 51 25.05 -48.31 -8.41
N VAL A 52 24.80 -49.21 -7.44
CA VAL A 52 24.12 -50.52 -7.23
C VAL A 52 24.05 -50.64 -5.68
N GLN A 53 23.05 -51.33 -5.11
CA GLN A 53 23.23 -52.46 -4.17
C GLN A 53 21.97 -52.77 -3.35
N SER A 54 21.24 -53.75 -3.88
CA SER A 54 20.38 -54.67 -3.16
C SER A 54 21.19 -55.66 -2.32
N ARG A 55 20.71 -56.00 -1.12
CA ARG A 55 20.96 -57.30 -0.48
C ARG A 55 19.65 -57.90 0.04
N ALA A 56 19.42 -59.15 -0.36
CA ALA A 56 18.46 -60.13 0.19
C ALA A 56 18.61 -60.23 1.72
N GLY A 57 17.63 -60.59 2.55
CA GLY A 57 16.51 -61.51 2.39
C GLY A 57 16.59 -62.43 3.63
N ASN A 58 15.61 -62.36 4.53
CA ASN A 58 15.47 -63.33 5.62
C ASN A 58 13.99 -63.44 6.01
N GLN A 59 13.46 -64.67 5.91
CA GLN A 59 12.13 -65.07 6.36
C GLN A 59 12.15 -65.28 7.88
N TYR A 60 11.28 -64.60 8.63
CA TYR A 60 10.76 -65.11 9.90
C TYR A 60 9.32 -64.62 10.16
N SER A 61 8.46 -65.61 10.40
CA SER A 61 7.14 -65.70 11.04
C SER A 61 6.40 -64.44 11.51
N ARG A 62 5.11 -64.38 11.11
CA ARG A 62 4.07 -63.47 11.63
C ARG A 62 3.81 -63.64 13.13
N PRO A 63 3.56 -62.53 13.85
CA PRO A 63 2.59 -62.51 14.94
C PRO A 63 1.38 -61.62 14.63
N ASN A 64 0.29 -61.94 15.31
CA ASN A 64 -1.08 -61.45 15.11
C ASN A 64 -1.27 -59.92 15.19
N ASN A 65 -2.24 -59.46 14.39
CA ASN A 65 -2.92 -58.16 14.42
C ASN A 65 -3.25 -57.65 15.83
N PRO A 66 -2.96 -56.37 16.14
CA PRO A 66 -3.84 -55.52 16.94
C PRO A 66 -4.76 -54.74 16.00
N GLN A 67 -6.05 -54.76 16.30
CA GLN A 67 -7.13 -54.08 15.58
C GLN A 67 -6.73 -52.66 15.11
N ARG A 68 -6.87 -52.41 13.80
CA ARG A 68 -6.87 -51.06 13.22
C ARG A 68 -7.91 -50.22 13.96
N LYS A 69 -7.46 -49.29 14.81
CA LYS A 69 -8.31 -48.17 15.23
C LYS A 69 -8.66 -47.38 13.98
N GLN A 70 -9.97 -47.24 13.74
CA GLN A 70 -10.54 -46.29 12.79
C GLN A 70 -9.83 -44.93 12.97
N PRO A 71 -9.45 -44.21 11.90
CA PRO A 71 -8.93 -42.87 12.05
C PRO A 71 -10.04 -42.02 12.71
N SER A 72 -9.76 -41.53 13.92
CA SER A 72 -10.63 -40.58 14.60
C SER A 72 -10.84 -39.38 13.68
N SER A 73 -12.07 -39.16 13.23
CA SER A 73 -12.46 -37.95 12.52
C SER A 73 -11.99 -36.75 13.33
N THR A 74 -11.06 -35.97 12.78
CA THR A 74 -10.70 -34.68 13.38
C THR A 74 -11.98 -33.85 13.43
N PRO A 75 -12.38 -33.30 14.60
CA PRO A 75 -13.62 -32.54 14.69
C PRO A 75 -13.60 -31.41 13.67
N VAL A 76 -14.64 -31.33 12.83
CA VAL A 76 -14.77 -30.21 11.90
C VAL A 76 -15.02 -28.96 12.74
N VAL A 77 -14.15 -27.97 12.60
CA VAL A 77 -14.17 -26.76 13.41
C VAL A 77 -15.30 -25.88 12.92
N SER A 78 -16.47 -25.96 13.59
CA SER A 78 -17.62 -25.10 13.31
C SER A 78 -17.33 -23.65 13.75
N CYS A 79 -17.40 -22.69 12.83
CA CYS A 79 -17.39 -21.26 13.15
C CYS A 79 -18.73 -20.83 13.77
N ASP A 80 -18.70 -19.76 14.54
CA ASP A 80 -19.90 -19.19 15.15
C ASP A 80 -20.67 -18.31 14.14
N GLN A 81 -21.99 -18.21 14.28
CA GLN A 81 -22.79 -17.29 13.46
C GLN A 81 -22.47 -15.83 13.80
N TYR A 82 -22.58 -14.93 12.80
CA TYR A 82 -22.40 -13.50 13.04
C TYR A 82 -23.56 -12.92 13.84
N LEU A 83 -23.26 -11.92 14.67
CA LEU A 83 -24.27 -11.13 15.37
C LEU A 83 -25.01 -10.19 14.41
N SER A 84 -26.12 -9.60 14.85
CA SER A 84 -26.76 -8.52 14.10
C SER A 84 -25.94 -7.22 14.21
N GLU A 85 -25.98 -6.40 13.15
CA GLU A 85 -25.27 -5.12 13.14
C GLU A 85 -25.71 -4.20 14.30
N GLU A 86 -26.99 -4.18 14.62
CA GLU A 86 -27.53 -3.39 15.73
C GLU A 86 -26.93 -3.81 17.08
N GLN A 87 -26.80 -5.12 17.33
CA GLN A 87 -26.19 -5.63 18.56
C GLN A 87 -24.70 -5.26 18.61
N VAL A 88 -24.00 -5.37 17.49
CA VAL A 88 -22.58 -5.04 17.38
C VAL A 88 -22.34 -3.56 17.65
N LEU A 89 -23.17 -2.66 17.09
CA LEU A 89 -23.04 -1.22 17.34
C LEU A 89 -23.27 -0.87 18.82
N LYS A 90 -24.22 -1.54 19.48
CA LYS A 90 -24.43 -1.41 20.94
C LYS A 90 -23.22 -1.93 21.74
N ASP A 91 -22.66 -3.06 21.34
CA ASP A 91 -21.48 -3.66 21.99
C ASP A 91 -20.20 -2.83 21.77
N ILE A 92 -20.10 -2.12 20.64
CA ILE A 92 -19.02 -1.14 20.38
C ILE A 92 -19.16 0.06 21.33
N ALA A 93 -20.38 0.59 21.48
CA ALA A 93 -20.64 1.73 22.37
C ALA A 93 -20.32 1.41 23.84
N THR A 94 -20.46 0.15 24.25
CA THR A 94 -20.13 -0.33 25.60
C THR A 94 -18.68 -0.87 25.73
N LYS A 95 -17.86 -0.74 24.68
CA LYS A 95 -16.48 -1.26 24.59
C LYS A 95 -16.34 -2.78 24.81
N LYS A 96 -17.43 -3.54 24.68
CA LYS A 96 -17.41 -5.01 24.72
C LYS A 96 -16.82 -5.59 23.43
N THR A 97 -17.09 -4.93 22.31
CA THR A 97 -16.52 -5.25 21.00
C THR A 97 -15.70 -4.08 20.47
N ILE A 98 -14.69 -4.39 19.68
CA ILE A 98 -13.87 -3.43 18.95
C ILE A 98 -14.15 -3.55 17.45
N ARG A 99 -13.99 -2.45 16.71
CA ARG A 99 -13.97 -2.45 15.25
C ARG A 99 -12.56 -2.18 14.76
N GLY A 100 -12.12 -2.90 13.73
CA GLY A 100 -10.82 -2.63 13.12
C GLY A 100 -10.54 -3.47 11.88
N ILE A 101 -9.42 -3.17 11.24
CA ILE A 101 -8.94 -3.89 10.06
C ILE A 101 -8.15 -5.13 10.51
N LEU A 102 -8.60 -6.30 10.05
CA LEU A 102 -7.98 -7.58 10.38
C LEU A 102 -6.71 -7.82 9.55
N ARG A 103 -5.63 -8.29 10.19
CA ARG A 103 -4.38 -8.67 9.53
C ARG A 103 -4.03 -10.12 9.84
N ILE A 104 -3.91 -10.96 8.82
CA ILE A 104 -3.53 -12.37 8.95
C ILE A 104 -2.00 -12.48 8.78
N ASN A 105 -1.36 -13.23 9.66
CA ASN A 105 0.07 -13.52 9.54
C ASN A 105 0.34 -14.47 8.37
N ALA A 106 1.08 -14.00 7.36
CA ALA A 106 1.39 -14.78 6.16
C ALA A 106 2.29 -16.02 6.42
N LYS A 107 3.11 -16.00 7.48
CA LYS A 107 3.96 -17.16 7.83
C LYS A 107 3.21 -18.20 8.67
N GLN A 108 2.22 -17.75 9.43
CA GLN A 108 1.41 -18.59 10.31
C GLN A 108 -0.04 -18.14 10.22
N TYR A 109 -0.75 -18.62 9.18
CA TYR A 109 -2.10 -18.15 8.85
C TYR A 109 -3.15 -18.39 9.94
N THR A 110 -2.85 -19.19 10.96
CA THR A 110 -3.73 -19.37 12.12
C THR A 110 -3.82 -18.12 12.97
N ASP A 111 -2.79 -17.28 12.92
CA ASP A 111 -2.62 -16.11 13.75
C ASP A 111 -3.11 -14.88 12.99
N ALA A 112 -3.99 -14.10 13.62
CA ALA A 112 -4.43 -12.83 13.10
C ALA A 112 -4.47 -11.75 14.18
N PHE A 113 -4.51 -10.50 13.74
CA PHE A 113 -4.39 -9.32 14.61
C PHE A 113 -5.37 -8.24 14.17
N ILE A 114 -5.88 -7.48 15.14
CA ILE A 114 -6.62 -6.23 14.90
C ILE A 114 -5.91 -5.14 15.67
N SER A 115 -5.58 -4.03 15.00
CA SER A 115 -4.91 -2.92 15.69
C SER A 115 -5.83 -2.22 16.66
N ASP A 116 -5.27 -1.82 17.80
CA ASP A 116 -6.01 -1.13 18.84
C ASP A 116 -6.36 0.29 18.40
N PRO A 117 -7.64 0.69 18.42
CA PRO A 117 -8.05 2.07 18.16
C PRO A 117 -7.39 3.11 19.09
N GLU A 118 -6.98 2.70 20.29
CA GLU A 118 -6.33 3.56 21.30
C GLU A 118 -4.78 3.51 21.24
N ASP A 119 -4.19 3.02 20.14
CA ASP A 119 -2.73 2.84 19.92
C ASP A 119 -2.02 1.94 20.97
N GLY A 120 -2.79 1.09 21.65
CA GLY A 120 -2.27 0.00 22.48
C GLY A 120 -1.75 -1.19 21.66
N PRO A 121 -1.32 -2.28 22.35
CA PRO A 121 -0.92 -3.52 21.69
C PRO A 121 -2.07 -4.12 20.88
N ASP A 122 -1.77 -4.60 19.66
CA ASP A 122 -2.74 -5.25 18.78
C ASP A 122 -3.53 -6.35 19.51
N PHE A 123 -4.81 -6.48 19.23
CA PHE A 123 -5.61 -7.61 19.69
C PHE A 123 -5.27 -8.88 18.91
N TYR A 124 -5.13 -10.01 19.61
CA TYR A 124 -4.74 -11.29 19.00
C TYR A 124 -5.94 -12.20 18.75
N ILE A 125 -5.98 -12.82 17.59
CA ILE A 125 -6.93 -13.85 17.20
C ILE A 125 -6.18 -15.16 17.09
N ASP A 126 -6.48 -16.08 18.01
CA ASP A 126 -5.67 -17.28 18.31
C ASP A 126 -5.77 -18.37 17.25
N ASN A 127 -6.85 -18.41 16.47
CA ASN A 127 -7.06 -19.45 15.47
C ASN A 127 -8.09 -19.06 14.40
N VAL A 128 -8.23 -19.91 13.39
CA VAL A 128 -9.16 -19.73 12.26
C VAL A 128 -10.63 -19.71 12.69
N ARG A 129 -11.00 -20.42 13.77
CA ARG A 129 -12.37 -20.41 14.30
C ARG A 129 -12.74 -19.04 14.84
N GLU A 130 -11.87 -18.49 15.69
CA GLU A 130 -12.06 -17.15 16.28
C GLU A 130 -11.93 -16.04 15.23
N ARG A 131 -11.22 -16.28 14.12
CA ARG A 131 -11.23 -15.39 12.94
C ARG A 131 -12.58 -15.36 12.24
N ASN A 132 -13.41 -16.39 12.42
CA ASN A 132 -14.77 -16.50 11.94
C ASN A 132 -14.92 -16.04 10.49
N ARG A 133 -14.34 -16.81 9.56
CA ARG A 133 -14.48 -16.62 8.08
C ARG A 133 -13.99 -15.27 7.53
N ALA A 134 -13.46 -14.37 8.34
CA ALA A 134 -12.87 -13.12 7.89
C ALA A 134 -11.56 -13.36 7.12
N LEU A 135 -11.33 -12.54 6.10
CA LEU A 135 -10.12 -12.56 5.28
C LEU A 135 -9.21 -11.39 5.65
N ASN A 136 -7.98 -11.44 5.14
CA ASN A 136 -7.00 -10.38 5.38
C ASN A 136 -7.52 -9.03 4.87
N LEU A 137 -7.36 -7.98 5.68
CA LEU A 137 -7.82 -6.61 5.48
C LEU A 137 -9.33 -6.35 5.61
N ASP A 138 -10.12 -7.35 5.96
CA ASP A 138 -11.54 -7.15 6.22
C ASP A 138 -11.77 -6.20 7.42
N ASP A 139 -12.83 -5.38 7.32
CA ASP A 139 -13.31 -4.51 8.39
C ASP A 139 -14.29 -5.29 9.25
N VAL A 140 -13.87 -5.63 10.47
CA VAL A 140 -14.56 -6.59 11.34
C VAL A 140 -14.89 -5.96 12.69
N ALA A 141 -15.90 -6.52 13.35
CA ALA A 141 -16.09 -6.35 14.78
C ALA A 141 -15.62 -7.61 15.52
N ALA A 142 -14.89 -7.42 16.61
CA ALA A 142 -14.40 -8.51 17.44
C ALA A 142 -14.75 -8.30 18.92
N GLU A 143 -15.28 -9.34 19.56
CA GLU A 143 -15.57 -9.37 21.00
C GLU A 143 -14.29 -9.63 21.78
N ILE A 144 -14.04 -8.80 22.81
CA ILE A 144 -12.91 -8.99 23.72
C ILE A 144 -13.21 -10.16 24.63
N LYS A 145 -12.36 -11.19 24.60
CA LYS A 145 -12.48 -12.35 25.47
C LYS A 145 -12.16 -11.97 26.92
N PRO A 146 -12.70 -12.68 27.91
CA PRO A 146 -12.33 -12.43 29.31
C PRO A 146 -10.83 -12.68 29.53
N LYS A 147 -10.24 -11.98 30.51
CA LYS A 147 -8.79 -12.00 30.79
C LYS A 147 -8.20 -13.41 30.98
N ARG A 148 -8.99 -14.34 31.52
CA ARG A 148 -8.63 -15.77 31.65
C ARG A 148 -8.29 -16.46 30.33
N GLU A 149 -8.83 -15.99 29.20
CA GLU A 149 -8.58 -16.51 27.85
C GLU A 149 -7.51 -15.70 27.09
N TRP A 150 -6.97 -14.65 27.71
CA TRP A 150 -5.86 -13.92 27.12
C TRP A 150 -4.59 -14.77 27.10
N LYS A 151 -3.72 -14.47 26.14
CA LYS A 151 -2.47 -15.20 26.00
C LYS A 151 -1.39 -14.53 26.82
N VAL A 152 -0.65 -15.31 27.59
CA VAL A 152 0.52 -14.83 28.32
C VAL A 152 1.62 -14.56 27.32
N ILE A 153 2.19 -13.37 27.41
CA ILE A 153 3.35 -12.97 26.63
C ILE A 153 4.55 -13.80 27.13
N PRO A 154 5.29 -14.51 26.24
CA PRO A 154 6.28 -15.50 26.66
C PRO A 154 7.27 -15.02 27.73
N GLU A 155 7.73 -13.76 27.63
CA GLU A 155 8.67 -13.13 28.56
C GLU A 155 8.14 -13.02 30.00
N TYR A 156 6.82 -13.01 30.19
CA TYR A 156 6.16 -12.87 31.50
C TYR A 156 5.63 -14.19 32.06
N SER A 157 5.86 -15.33 31.39
CA SER A 157 5.30 -16.63 31.78
C SER A 157 5.65 -17.01 33.22
N ALA A 158 6.91 -16.85 33.62
CA ALA A 158 7.38 -17.14 34.97
C ALA A 158 6.74 -16.20 36.03
N LEU A 159 6.53 -14.93 35.69
CA LEU A 159 5.89 -13.96 36.58
C LEU A 159 4.42 -14.31 36.80
N VAL A 160 3.70 -14.68 35.73
CA VAL A 160 2.31 -15.14 35.83
C VAL A 160 2.20 -16.43 36.67
N GLU A 161 3.10 -17.40 36.48
CA GLU A 161 3.15 -18.60 37.32
C GLU A 161 3.39 -18.26 38.80
N ASN A 162 4.26 -17.30 39.10
CA ASN A 162 4.51 -16.85 40.46
C ASN A 162 3.27 -16.18 41.08
N HIS A 163 2.54 -15.34 40.33
CA HIS A 163 1.28 -14.76 40.79
C HIS A 163 0.23 -15.84 41.09
N ILE A 164 0.11 -16.87 40.23
CA ILE A 164 -0.78 -18.02 40.44
C ILE A 164 -0.42 -18.76 41.74
N ARG A 165 0.88 -19.02 41.96
CA ARG A 165 1.37 -19.66 43.20
C ARG A 165 1.18 -18.78 44.43
N ALA A 166 1.35 -17.48 44.32
CA ALA A 166 1.22 -16.55 45.44
C ALA A 166 -0.24 -16.42 45.91
N ALA A 167 -1.21 -16.47 44.99
CA ALA A 167 -2.63 -16.50 45.30
C ALA A 167 -3.02 -17.73 46.17
N ARG A 168 -2.30 -18.85 46.06
CA ARG A 168 -2.48 -20.03 46.93
C ARG A 168 -2.14 -19.75 48.39
N ASN A 169 -1.12 -18.93 48.64
CA ASN A 169 -0.57 -18.72 49.98
C ASN A 169 -1.23 -17.55 50.73
N GLY A 170 -2.26 -16.92 50.15
CA GLY A 170 -2.91 -15.73 50.71
C GLY A 170 -2.04 -14.47 50.69
N ASN A 171 -0.84 -14.55 50.09
CA ASN A 171 0.12 -13.45 49.98
C ASN A 171 0.19 -13.02 48.51
N ILE A 172 -0.77 -12.22 48.07
CA ILE A 172 -0.73 -11.63 46.73
C ILE A 172 0.31 -10.49 46.76
N PRO A 173 1.44 -10.59 46.01
CA PRO A 173 2.42 -9.52 45.99
C PRO A 173 1.82 -8.29 45.33
N ALA A 174 1.91 -7.15 46.02
CA ALA A 174 1.28 -5.91 45.57
C ALA A 174 2.02 -5.22 44.41
N ASN A 175 3.30 -5.58 44.15
CA ASN A 175 4.16 -4.94 43.15
C ASN A 175 5.23 -5.89 42.56
N ASP A 176 5.66 -5.61 41.31
CA ASP A 176 6.68 -6.35 40.53
C ASP A 176 7.99 -6.67 41.27
N ALA A 177 8.44 -5.79 42.17
CA ALA A 177 9.68 -5.95 42.93
C ALA A 177 9.61 -7.13 43.93
N GLN A 178 8.43 -7.41 44.51
CA GLN A 178 8.24 -8.55 45.41
C GLN A 178 8.23 -9.88 44.64
N ALA A 179 7.61 -9.92 43.45
CA ALA A 179 7.61 -11.10 42.60
C ALA A 179 9.02 -11.48 42.10
N LYS A 180 9.86 -10.49 41.78
CA LYS A 180 11.29 -10.68 41.44
C LYS A 180 12.14 -11.12 42.63
N SER A 181 11.79 -10.73 43.86
CA SER A 181 12.56 -11.09 45.06
C SER A 181 12.42 -12.56 45.50
N MET A 182 11.36 -13.25 45.08
CA MET A 182 11.15 -14.68 45.35
C MET A 182 11.99 -15.62 44.45
N ASP A 183 12.71 -15.05 43.47
CA ASP A 183 13.43 -15.77 42.40
C ASP A 183 14.80 -16.36 42.83
N ASN A 184 15.29 -16.03 44.03
CA ASN A 184 16.68 -16.35 44.41
C ASN A 184 16.95 -17.79 44.88
N ASN A 185 15.99 -18.72 44.83
CA ASN A 185 16.17 -20.06 45.45
C ASN A 185 15.79 -21.29 44.60
N GLN A 186 15.75 -21.21 43.26
CA GLN A 186 15.70 -22.42 42.43
C GLN A 186 16.60 -22.34 41.18
N PRO A 187 17.24 -23.46 40.77
CA PRO A 187 18.13 -23.47 39.62
C PRO A 187 17.36 -23.19 38.33
N GLN A 188 17.90 -22.27 37.52
CA GLN A 188 17.40 -21.97 36.19
C GLN A 188 17.53 -23.18 35.28
N ASN A 189 16.45 -23.95 35.15
CA ASN A 189 16.27 -24.80 34.00
C ASN A 189 15.89 -23.90 32.82
N SER A 190 16.80 -23.83 31.86
CA SER A 190 16.60 -23.19 30.56
C SER A 190 15.29 -23.69 29.94
N PRO A 191 14.46 -22.84 29.31
CA PRO A 191 13.29 -23.32 28.60
C PRO A 191 13.79 -24.26 27.49
N THR A 192 13.49 -25.55 27.63
CA THR A 192 13.58 -26.50 26.52
C THR A 192 12.68 -25.96 25.40
N LYS A 193 13.17 -26.00 24.15
CA LYS A 193 12.43 -25.67 22.92
C LYS A 193 11.07 -26.41 22.91
N ARG A 194 10.06 -25.84 23.54
CA ARG A 194 8.65 -26.23 23.44
C ARG A 194 7.98 -25.16 22.60
N ASP A 195 7.16 -25.61 21.66
CA ASP A 195 6.54 -24.85 20.58
C ASP A 195 6.15 -23.41 20.96
N ASN A 196 6.40 -22.47 20.04
CA ASN A 196 6.08 -21.03 20.08
C ASN A 196 4.58 -20.67 20.28
N LYS A 197 3.75 -21.56 20.83
CA LYS A 197 2.34 -21.28 21.13
C LYS A 197 2.25 -20.50 22.45
N ARG A 198 1.73 -19.27 22.38
CA ARG A 198 1.46 -18.46 23.57
C ARG A 198 0.49 -19.21 24.50
N ALA A 199 0.87 -19.35 25.77
CA ALA A 199 0.09 -20.07 26.77
C ALA A 199 -1.10 -19.21 27.27
N THR A 200 -2.11 -19.83 27.84
CA THR A 200 -3.16 -19.17 28.65
C THR A 200 -2.84 -19.33 30.15
N ILE A 201 -3.50 -18.54 31.00
CA ILE A 201 -3.41 -18.68 32.46
C ILE A 201 -3.71 -20.12 32.88
N ASN A 202 -4.78 -20.72 32.33
CA ASN A 202 -5.18 -22.08 32.66
C ASN A 202 -4.14 -23.12 32.26
N THR A 203 -3.42 -22.93 31.15
CA THR A 203 -2.35 -23.85 30.74
C THR A 203 -1.08 -23.70 31.58
N LEU A 204 -0.83 -22.53 32.17
CA LEU A 204 0.29 -22.31 33.09
C LEU A 204 -0.05 -22.71 34.53
N ASN A 205 -1.33 -22.91 34.84
CA ASN A 205 -1.80 -23.43 36.12
C ASN A 205 -1.57 -24.95 36.23
N GLN A 206 -0.30 -25.36 36.25
CA GLN A 206 0.12 -26.76 36.29
C GLN A 206 -0.39 -27.51 37.54
N ASP A 207 -0.68 -26.78 38.61
CA ASP A 207 -1.15 -27.32 39.89
C ASP A 207 -2.69 -27.44 39.97
N ASN A 208 -3.43 -27.17 38.88
CA ASN A 208 -4.90 -27.20 38.81
C ASN A 208 -5.59 -26.39 39.94
N ILE A 209 -5.02 -25.24 40.30
CA ILE A 209 -5.57 -24.35 41.33
C ILE A 209 -6.90 -23.76 40.83
N THR A 210 -7.89 -23.60 41.72
CA THR A 210 -9.13 -22.89 41.35
C THR A 210 -8.83 -21.39 41.25
N LEU A 211 -8.74 -20.87 40.02
CA LEU A 211 -8.51 -19.46 39.75
C LEU A 211 -9.86 -18.74 39.56
N THR A 212 -10.22 -17.87 40.51
CA THR A 212 -11.39 -16.98 40.37
C THR A 212 -11.03 -15.78 39.48
N ASP A 213 -12.04 -15.14 38.85
CA ASP A 213 -11.80 -13.93 38.05
C ASP A 213 -11.15 -12.82 38.89
N ALA A 214 -11.49 -12.72 40.18
CA ALA A 214 -10.87 -11.75 41.08
C ALA A 214 -9.35 -11.93 41.22
N ILE A 215 -8.86 -13.17 41.22
CA ILE A 215 -7.41 -13.47 41.27
C ILE A 215 -6.76 -13.14 39.92
N ILE A 216 -7.43 -13.49 38.82
CA ILE A 216 -6.92 -13.24 37.47
C ILE A 216 -6.82 -11.73 37.19
N GLU A 217 -7.79 -10.95 37.65
CA GLU A 217 -7.78 -9.50 37.49
C GLU A 217 -6.63 -8.80 38.23
N GLN A 218 -6.14 -9.38 39.32
CA GLN A 218 -4.97 -8.87 40.05
C GLN A 218 -3.64 -9.05 39.31
N ILE A 219 -3.57 -9.97 38.33
CA ILE A 219 -2.34 -10.14 37.54
C ILE A 219 -2.21 -8.95 36.59
N PRO A 220 -1.04 -8.29 36.51
CA PRO A 220 -0.87 -7.13 35.64
C PRO A 220 -1.25 -7.40 34.17
N THR A 221 -2.03 -6.50 33.57
CA THR A 221 -2.58 -6.67 32.22
C THR A 221 -1.48 -6.67 31.14
N GLU A 222 -0.38 -5.97 31.39
CA GLU A 222 0.82 -5.91 30.54
C GLU A 222 1.51 -7.26 30.34
N TYR A 223 1.22 -8.27 31.17
CA TYR A 223 1.76 -9.63 31.01
C TYR A 223 0.99 -10.42 29.95
N PHE A 224 -0.12 -9.88 29.46
CA PHE A 224 -1.04 -10.54 28.56
C PHE A 224 -1.15 -9.83 27.22
N GLN A 225 -1.28 -10.65 26.19
CA GLN A 225 -1.85 -10.27 24.92
C GLN A 225 -3.37 -10.48 24.98
N ARG A 226 -4.13 -9.39 24.89
CA ARG A 226 -5.58 -9.41 24.77
C ARG A 226 -6.02 -10.25 23.59
N THR A 227 -6.92 -11.21 23.83
CA THR A 227 -7.49 -12.06 22.79
C THR A 227 -8.90 -11.62 22.42
N VAL A 228 -9.23 -11.74 21.14
CA VAL A 228 -10.55 -11.38 20.61
C VAL A 228 -11.07 -12.47 19.68
N LYS A 229 -12.39 -12.46 19.46
CA LYS A 229 -13.04 -13.28 18.45
C LYS A 229 -13.90 -12.43 17.52
N VAL A 230 -13.85 -12.70 16.22
CA VAL A 230 -14.63 -11.98 15.22
C VAL A 230 -16.10 -12.38 15.34
N VAL A 231 -16.95 -11.39 15.58
CA VAL A 231 -18.40 -11.56 15.77
C VAL A 231 -19.21 -10.95 14.64
N PHE A 232 -18.60 -10.09 13.81
CA PHE A 232 -19.27 -9.45 12.68
C PHE A 232 -18.30 -9.00 11.61
N LEU A 233 -18.78 -8.89 10.37
CA LEU A 233 -18.05 -8.38 9.21
C LEU A 233 -18.79 -7.15 8.68
N PHE A 234 -18.26 -5.94 8.91
CA PHE A 234 -18.83 -4.71 8.39
C PHE A 234 -18.63 -4.58 6.88
N ARG A 235 -17.42 -4.88 6.42
CA ARG A 235 -17.07 -4.76 5.01
C ARG A 235 -16.00 -5.76 4.63
N ARG A 236 -16.28 -6.51 3.57
CA ARG A 236 -15.28 -7.31 2.88
C ARG A 236 -14.43 -6.40 2.01
N ARG A 237 -13.12 -6.34 2.29
CA ARG A 237 -12.16 -5.57 1.49
C ARG A 237 -11.37 -6.44 0.54
N HIS A 238 -11.23 -7.73 0.85
CA HIS A 238 -10.59 -8.70 -0.02
C HIS A 238 -11.41 -8.90 -1.31
N SER A 239 -10.76 -9.02 -2.47
CA SER A 239 -11.39 -9.18 -3.79
C SER A 239 -12.16 -10.49 -3.98
N MET A 240 -12.14 -11.38 -2.98
CA MET A 240 -12.63 -12.77 -3.05
C MET A 240 -12.07 -13.60 -4.21
N LYS A 241 -10.97 -13.16 -4.83
CA LYS A 241 -10.26 -13.93 -5.85
C LYS A 241 -8.87 -14.29 -5.35
N ALA A 242 -8.30 -15.36 -5.87
CA ALA A 242 -6.94 -15.78 -5.57
C ALA A 242 -6.30 -16.44 -6.79
N ALA A 243 -4.99 -16.25 -6.97
CA ALA A 243 -4.19 -17.06 -7.88
C ALA A 243 -3.67 -18.30 -7.15
N GLY A 244 -3.63 -19.44 -7.83
CA GLY A 244 -3.28 -20.69 -7.21
C GLY A 244 -3.23 -21.88 -8.15
N LEU A 245 -2.92 -23.04 -7.57
CA LEU A 245 -2.74 -24.29 -8.29
C LEU A 245 -3.91 -25.23 -8.04
N LEU A 246 -4.31 -25.95 -9.08
CA LEU A 246 -5.38 -26.94 -9.03
C LEU A 246 -4.80 -28.35 -8.79
N ARG A 247 -5.36 -29.10 -7.84
CA ARG A 247 -4.92 -30.46 -7.49
C ARG A 247 -6.11 -31.38 -7.26
N LYS A 248 -5.88 -32.69 -7.36
CA LYS A 248 -6.89 -33.68 -6.91
C LYS A 248 -7.11 -33.56 -5.40
N MET A 249 -8.34 -33.85 -4.98
CA MET A 249 -8.67 -33.83 -3.56
C MET A 249 -7.87 -34.90 -2.79
N PRO A 250 -7.36 -34.61 -1.57
CA PRO A 250 -6.58 -35.57 -0.80
C PRO A 250 -7.34 -36.85 -0.40
N ASP A 251 -8.67 -36.75 -0.30
CA ASP A 251 -9.58 -37.87 -0.03
C ASP A 251 -10.05 -38.59 -1.30
N ASN A 252 -9.51 -38.22 -2.46
CA ASN A 252 -9.90 -38.71 -3.79
C ASN A 252 -11.39 -38.53 -4.14
N ASN A 253 -12.06 -37.51 -3.58
CA ASN A 253 -13.42 -37.18 -3.97
C ASN A 253 -13.49 -36.83 -5.47
N PRO A 254 -14.28 -37.56 -6.29
CA PRO A 254 -14.32 -37.36 -7.75
C PRO A 254 -15.11 -36.13 -8.19
N ASN A 255 -15.91 -35.53 -7.29
CA ASN A 255 -16.80 -34.42 -7.62
C ASN A 255 -16.12 -33.05 -7.47
N TYR A 256 -14.95 -33.00 -6.85
CA TYR A 256 -14.25 -31.75 -6.53
C TYR A 256 -12.75 -31.85 -6.82
N ALA A 257 -12.17 -30.69 -7.14
CA ALA A 257 -10.74 -30.45 -7.12
C ALA A 257 -10.37 -29.53 -5.94
N LEU A 258 -9.14 -29.67 -5.45
CA LEU A 258 -8.58 -28.79 -4.42
C LEU A 258 -7.80 -27.67 -5.09
N PHE A 259 -8.29 -26.44 -4.97
CA PHE A 259 -7.54 -25.25 -5.32
C PHE A 259 -6.71 -24.77 -4.12
N SER A 260 -5.42 -24.57 -4.35
CA SER A 260 -4.46 -24.10 -3.35
C SER A 260 -3.95 -22.71 -3.74
N PRO A 261 -4.46 -21.64 -3.08
CA PRO A 261 -3.96 -20.28 -3.29
C PRO A 261 -2.45 -20.17 -3.02
N MET A 262 -1.78 -19.27 -3.74
CA MET A 262 -0.39 -18.91 -3.47
C MET A 262 -0.25 -18.12 -2.17
N ASP A 263 -1.23 -17.25 -1.86
CA ASP A 263 -1.32 -16.57 -0.57
C ASP A 263 -1.87 -17.53 0.51
N SER A 264 -0.99 -17.90 1.45
CA SER A 264 -1.30 -18.78 2.58
C SER A 264 -2.40 -18.24 3.51
N ARG A 265 -2.68 -16.94 3.46
CA ARG A 265 -3.73 -16.28 4.26
C ARG A 265 -5.14 -16.62 3.72
N ILE A 266 -5.24 -17.07 2.48
CA ILE A 266 -6.49 -17.44 1.83
C ILE A 266 -6.76 -18.94 2.07
N PRO A 267 -7.99 -19.33 2.47
CA PRO A 267 -8.31 -20.74 2.64
C PRO A 267 -8.25 -21.49 1.31
N ARG A 268 -7.94 -22.79 1.37
CA ARG A 268 -8.05 -23.67 0.20
C ARG A 268 -9.52 -23.83 -0.21
N LEU A 269 -9.74 -23.96 -1.51
CA LEU A 269 -11.08 -24.01 -2.09
C LEU A 269 -11.38 -25.40 -2.65
N MET A 270 -12.61 -25.84 -2.46
CA MET A 270 -13.20 -26.96 -3.21
C MET A 270 -13.85 -26.38 -4.47
N ILE A 271 -13.30 -26.76 -5.62
CA ILE A 271 -13.80 -26.38 -6.93
C ILE A 271 -14.63 -27.54 -7.48
N PRO A 272 -15.90 -27.33 -7.85
CA PRO A 272 -16.69 -28.34 -8.55
C PRO A 272 -15.98 -28.86 -9.80
N MET A 273 -15.94 -30.17 -10.00
CA MET A 273 -15.18 -30.77 -11.11
C MET A 273 -15.67 -30.29 -12.49
N ASN A 274 -16.95 -29.91 -12.62
CA ASN A 274 -17.51 -29.30 -13.83
C ASN A 274 -17.03 -27.87 -14.11
N ASN A 275 -16.35 -27.21 -13.16
CA ASN A 275 -15.66 -25.93 -13.37
C ASN A 275 -14.17 -26.11 -13.67
N CYS A 276 -13.64 -27.33 -13.57
CA CYS A 276 -12.25 -27.61 -13.92
C CYS A 276 -12.11 -27.82 -15.45
N PRO A 277 -10.88 -27.69 -16.01
CA PRO A 277 -10.62 -28.09 -17.39
C PRO A 277 -11.10 -29.54 -17.65
N PRO A 278 -11.75 -29.84 -18.79
CA PRO A 278 -12.32 -31.17 -19.05
C PRO A 278 -11.32 -32.31 -18.86
N ASP A 279 -10.07 -32.09 -19.28
CA ASP A 279 -9.00 -33.08 -19.22
C ASP A 279 -8.34 -33.22 -17.84
N PHE A 280 -8.64 -32.30 -16.89
CA PHE A 280 -8.01 -32.30 -15.57
C PHE A 280 -8.31 -33.58 -14.77
N LYS A 281 -9.51 -34.14 -14.93
CA LYS A 281 -9.93 -35.35 -14.21
C LYS A 281 -9.00 -36.53 -14.53
N ASP A 282 -8.69 -36.70 -15.81
CA ASP A 282 -7.91 -37.83 -16.32
C ASP A 282 -6.41 -37.53 -16.31
N ARG A 283 -6.02 -36.28 -16.61
CA ARG A 283 -4.62 -35.82 -16.72
C ARG A 283 -4.32 -34.63 -15.81
N PRO A 284 -4.39 -34.79 -14.47
CA PRO A 284 -4.12 -33.70 -13.54
C PRO A 284 -2.66 -33.22 -13.58
N SER A 285 -1.72 -34.09 -14.00
CA SER A 285 -0.28 -33.79 -14.10
C SER A 285 0.01 -32.69 -15.12
N ASP A 286 -0.79 -32.61 -16.18
CA ASP A 286 -0.60 -31.62 -17.26
C ASP A 286 -0.80 -30.18 -16.74
N TYR A 287 -1.47 -30.04 -15.59
CA TYR A 287 -1.80 -28.77 -14.95
C TYR A 287 -1.00 -28.49 -13.67
N GLU A 288 0.01 -29.31 -13.33
CA GLU A 288 0.77 -29.18 -12.08
C GLU A 288 1.43 -27.81 -11.92
N LYS A 289 1.84 -27.23 -13.06
CA LYS A 289 2.43 -25.88 -13.16
C LYS A 289 1.46 -24.83 -13.67
N SER A 290 0.22 -25.17 -13.98
CA SER A 290 -0.74 -24.19 -14.49
C SER A 290 -1.27 -23.34 -13.34
N LEU A 291 -1.08 -22.03 -13.46
CA LEU A 291 -1.63 -21.05 -12.54
C LEU A 291 -3.07 -20.71 -12.98
N PHE A 292 -3.98 -20.68 -12.02
CA PHE A 292 -5.38 -20.36 -12.24
C PHE A 292 -5.85 -19.29 -11.29
N VAL A 293 -6.89 -18.57 -11.69
CA VAL A 293 -7.68 -17.70 -10.81
C VAL A 293 -8.92 -18.46 -10.35
N ALA A 294 -9.18 -18.44 -9.05
CA ALA A 294 -10.44 -18.90 -8.48
C ALA A 294 -11.11 -17.80 -7.67
N LYS A 295 -12.44 -17.75 -7.75
CA LYS A 295 -13.30 -16.92 -6.91
C LYS A 295 -13.82 -17.73 -5.75
N ILE A 296 -13.72 -17.19 -4.55
CA ILE A 296 -14.35 -17.73 -3.34
C ILE A 296 -15.85 -17.46 -3.44
N VAL A 297 -16.66 -18.50 -3.40
CA VAL A 297 -18.13 -18.41 -3.49
C VAL A 297 -18.73 -18.33 -2.08
N ASP A 298 -18.32 -19.26 -1.21
CA ASP A 298 -18.77 -19.30 0.19
C ASP A 298 -17.67 -19.86 1.09
N ILE A 299 -17.61 -19.37 2.33
CA ILE A 299 -16.75 -19.87 3.40
C ILE A 299 -17.67 -20.46 4.47
N PRO A 300 -18.12 -21.71 4.29
CA PRO A 300 -19.10 -22.33 5.17
C PRO A 300 -18.53 -22.49 6.59
N ALA A 301 -19.38 -22.26 7.59
CA ALA A 301 -18.98 -22.33 8.99
C ALA A 301 -18.58 -23.75 9.43
N ASP A 302 -19.16 -24.76 8.80
CA ASP A 302 -19.11 -26.17 9.19
C ASP A 302 -18.20 -27.03 8.31
N LYS A 303 -17.41 -26.43 7.40
CA LYS A 303 -16.48 -27.18 6.54
C LYS A 303 -15.05 -26.70 6.66
N LYS A 304 -14.13 -27.62 6.37
CA LYS A 304 -12.68 -27.36 6.41
C LYS A 304 -12.19 -26.47 5.26
N PHE A 305 -12.83 -26.55 4.10
CA PHE A 305 -12.44 -25.83 2.90
C PHE A 305 -13.57 -24.90 2.48
N ALA A 306 -13.20 -23.76 1.91
CA ALA A 306 -14.17 -22.87 1.29
C ALA A 306 -14.65 -23.47 -0.04
N SER A 307 -15.81 -23.02 -0.53
CA SER A 307 -16.25 -23.34 -1.88
C SER A 307 -15.76 -22.25 -2.85
N GLY A 308 -15.41 -22.65 -4.06
CA GLY A 308 -14.96 -21.72 -5.07
C GLY A 308 -15.36 -22.13 -6.48
N GLU A 309 -15.22 -21.18 -7.38
CA GLU A 309 -15.40 -21.32 -8.81
C GLU A 309 -14.09 -20.97 -9.51
N LEU A 310 -13.68 -21.77 -10.49
CA LEU A 310 -12.50 -21.47 -11.31
C LEU A 310 -12.91 -20.45 -12.38
N LEU A 311 -12.16 -19.35 -12.51
CA LEU A 311 -12.46 -18.29 -13.48
C LEU A 311 -11.68 -18.49 -14.78
N GLU A 312 -10.35 -18.51 -14.69
CA GLU A 312 -9.48 -18.55 -15.87
C GLU A 312 -8.12 -19.19 -15.55
N SER A 313 -7.41 -19.61 -16.60
CA SER A 313 -6.01 -20.02 -16.52
C SER A 313 -5.11 -18.83 -16.90
N LEU A 314 -4.10 -18.57 -16.07
CA LEU A 314 -3.12 -17.51 -16.30
C LEU A 314 -1.91 -18.01 -17.10
N GLY A 315 -1.79 -19.32 -17.32
CA GLY A 315 -0.67 -19.97 -18.00
C GLY A 315 0.26 -20.71 -17.04
N ASP A 316 1.50 -20.93 -17.46
CA ASP A 316 2.51 -21.63 -16.66
C ASP A 316 3.01 -20.70 -15.54
N ALA A 317 2.99 -21.20 -14.30
CA ALA A 317 3.39 -20.50 -13.09
C ALA A 317 4.87 -20.06 -13.11
N ASP A 318 5.72 -20.67 -13.93
CA ASP A 318 7.13 -20.28 -14.08
C ASP A 318 7.31 -19.08 -15.04
N THR A 319 6.24 -18.55 -15.64
CA THR A 319 6.31 -17.44 -16.60
C THR A 319 6.05 -16.07 -15.96
N LEU A 320 6.76 -15.05 -16.44
CA LEU A 320 6.60 -13.65 -15.99
C LEU A 320 5.17 -13.15 -16.23
N GLU A 321 4.58 -13.46 -17.39
CA GLU A 321 3.24 -12.99 -17.73
C GLU A 321 2.17 -13.54 -16.78
N ALA A 322 2.21 -14.83 -16.46
CA ALA A 322 1.27 -15.45 -15.52
C ALA A 322 1.41 -14.86 -14.11
N GLN A 323 2.65 -14.67 -13.64
CA GLN A 323 2.93 -14.09 -12.32
C GLN A 323 2.52 -12.63 -12.24
N SER A 324 2.80 -11.82 -13.27
CA SER A 324 2.36 -10.42 -13.32
C SER A 324 0.83 -10.32 -13.30
N LYS A 325 0.12 -11.13 -14.10
CA LYS A 325 -1.36 -11.17 -14.09
C LYS A 325 -1.92 -11.57 -12.73
N ALA A 326 -1.32 -12.57 -12.08
CA ALA A 326 -1.72 -13.00 -10.74
C ALA A 326 -1.59 -11.86 -9.71
N ILE A 327 -0.44 -11.17 -9.68
CA ILE A 327 -0.20 -10.05 -8.76
C ILE A 327 -1.21 -8.92 -9.01
N LEU A 328 -1.47 -8.57 -10.27
CA LEU A 328 -2.43 -7.52 -10.61
C LEU A 328 -3.83 -7.86 -10.13
N MET A 329 -4.28 -9.09 -10.41
CA MET A 329 -5.58 -9.58 -9.96
C MET A 329 -5.69 -9.58 -8.44
N GLU A 330 -4.65 -10.05 -7.73
CA GLU A 330 -4.66 -10.17 -6.26
C GLU A 330 -4.73 -8.83 -5.55
N ASN A 331 -4.26 -7.77 -6.22
CA ASN A 331 -4.31 -6.40 -5.72
C ASN A 331 -5.46 -5.58 -6.33
N ASP A 332 -6.39 -6.22 -7.05
CA ASP A 332 -7.53 -5.56 -7.72
C ASP A 332 -7.11 -4.44 -8.68
N ILE A 333 -5.97 -4.64 -9.36
CA ILE A 333 -5.41 -3.69 -10.31
C ILE A 333 -5.91 -4.04 -11.71
N ARG A 334 -6.72 -3.14 -12.26
CA ARG A 334 -7.27 -3.24 -13.61
C ARG A 334 -6.24 -2.87 -14.66
N ASP A 335 -5.85 -3.84 -15.50
CA ASP A 335 -4.96 -3.62 -16.64
C ASP A 335 -5.67 -3.71 -17.99
N GLU A 336 -7.01 -3.69 -17.99
CA GLU A 336 -7.82 -3.67 -19.21
C GLU A 336 -7.69 -2.35 -19.98
N GLU A 337 -7.91 -2.44 -21.29
CA GLU A 337 -8.04 -1.27 -22.17
C GLU A 337 -9.20 -0.37 -21.75
N PHE A 338 -9.05 0.93 -22.00
CA PHE A 338 -10.08 1.91 -21.69
C PHE A 338 -11.33 1.71 -22.56
N SER A 339 -12.51 1.82 -21.96
CA SER A 339 -13.78 1.64 -22.68
C SER A 339 -13.99 2.72 -23.74
N ASN A 340 -14.80 2.42 -24.75
CA ASN A 340 -15.15 3.39 -25.80
C ASN A 340 -15.80 4.67 -25.24
N GLU A 341 -16.51 4.58 -24.11
CA GLU A 341 -17.10 5.75 -23.44
C GLU A 341 -16.03 6.67 -22.86
N VAL A 342 -14.97 6.11 -22.28
CA VAL A 342 -13.80 6.85 -21.79
C VAL A 342 -13.06 7.49 -22.96
N ILE A 343 -12.82 6.75 -24.04
CA ILE A 343 -12.11 7.25 -25.23
C ILE A 343 -12.88 8.41 -25.90
N LYS A 344 -14.21 8.37 -25.92
CA LYS A 344 -15.05 9.46 -26.44
C LYS A 344 -14.95 10.77 -25.65
N CYS A 345 -14.44 10.75 -24.42
CA CYS A 345 -14.19 11.95 -23.62
C CYS A 345 -12.90 12.68 -24.03
N LEU A 346 -12.03 12.03 -24.81
CA LEU A 346 -10.81 12.64 -25.32
C LEU A 346 -11.13 13.65 -26.44
N PRO A 347 -10.25 14.63 -26.72
CA PRO A 347 -10.45 15.56 -27.82
C PRO A 347 -10.67 14.84 -29.17
N LEU A 348 -11.65 15.31 -29.95
CA LEU A 348 -12.14 14.62 -31.16
C LEU A 348 -11.09 14.46 -32.27
N ASP A 349 -10.27 15.49 -32.52
CA ASP A 349 -9.15 15.43 -33.48
C ASP A 349 -7.83 15.30 -32.70
N GLN A 350 -7.52 14.06 -32.32
CA GLN A 350 -6.41 13.71 -31.42
C GLN A 350 -5.05 14.13 -31.99
N ASP A 351 -4.89 14.14 -33.31
CA ASP A 351 -3.62 14.44 -33.98
C ASP A 351 -3.44 15.94 -34.27
N LYS A 352 -4.51 16.73 -34.19
CA LYS A 352 -4.47 18.18 -34.43
C LYS A 352 -4.86 19.02 -33.23
N TRP A 353 -5.00 18.42 -32.05
CA TRP A 353 -5.35 19.20 -30.87
C TRP A 353 -4.30 20.30 -30.63
N SER A 354 -4.78 21.53 -30.57
CA SER A 354 -4.01 22.71 -30.18
C SER A 354 -4.75 23.42 -29.06
N ILE A 355 -4.01 24.15 -28.22
CA ILE A 355 -4.60 24.97 -27.17
C ILE A 355 -5.58 25.98 -27.80
N PRO A 356 -6.84 26.04 -27.37
CA PRO A 356 -7.79 27.03 -27.88
C PRO A 356 -7.34 28.47 -27.63
N ASN A 357 -7.59 29.37 -28.58
CA ASN A 357 -7.14 30.76 -28.51
C ASN A 357 -7.64 31.49 -27.25
N GLU A 358 -8.81 31.14 -26.73
CA GLU A 358 -9.34 31.78 -25.51
C GLU A 358 -8.48 31.47 -24.28
N GLU A 359 -7.81 30.32 -24.22
CA GLU A 359 -7.00 29.94 -23.07
C GLU A 359 -5.74 30.82 -22.92
N PHE A 360 -5.18 31.32 -24.02
CA PHE A 360 -4.06 32.28 -23.98
C PHE A 360 -4.43 33.60 -23.31
N SER A 361 -5.71 33.99 -23.33
CA SER A 361 -6.18 35.21 -22.67
C SER A 361 -6.50 35.02 -21.18
N LYS A 362 -6.78 33.78 -20.74
CA LYS A 362 -7.19 33.46 -19.36
C LYS A 362 -6.04 33.02 -18.48
N ARG A 363 -4.92 32.63 -19.08
CA ARG A 363 -3.79 31.99 -18.40
C ARG A 363 -2.58 32.90 -18.43
N LEU A 364 -1.75 32.75 -17.40
CA LEU A 364 -0.46 33.42 -17.35
C LEU A 364 0.46 32.82 -18.43
N ASP A 365 0.89 33.65 -19.38
CA ASP A 365 1.83 33.22 -20.43
C ASP A 365 3.27 33.23 -19.90
N LEU A 366 3.88 32.06 -19.83
CA LEU A 366 5.23 31.83 -19.35
C LEU A 366 6.12 31.19 -20.43
N ARG A 367 5.66 31.12 -21.68
CA ARG A 367 6.36 30.44 -22.78
C ARG A 367 7.74 31.02 -23.11
N ASN A 368 7.97 32.27 -22.73
CA ASN A 368 9.23 32.98 -22.94
C ASN A 368 10.25 32.79 -21.79
N GLN A 369 9.96 31.93 -20.81
CA GLN A 369 10.89 31.62 -19.71
C GLN A 369 11.69 30.35 -19.97
N CYS A 370 12.90 30.28 -19.38
CA CYS A 370 13.72 29.06 -19.41
C CYS A 370 13.09 28.01 -18.48
N ILE A 371 12.19 27.19 -19.04
CA ILE A 371 11.45 26.14 -18.34
C ILE A 371 11.90 24.80 -18.88
N PHE A 372 12.20 23.83 -18.02
CA PHE A 372 12.56 22.47 -18.44
C PHE A 372 12.03 21.44 -17.44
N THR A 373 12.04 20.17 -17.84
CA THR A 373 11.72 19.04 -16.94
C THR A 373 13.00 18.30 -16.54
N ILE A 374 13.01 17.62 -15.39
CA ILE A 374 14.11 16.75 -14.93
C ILE A 374 13.53 15.43 -14.43
N ASP A 375 13.68 14.37 -15.23
CA ASP A 375 12.97 13.11 -15.04
C ASP A 375 13.90 11.90 -15.22
N PRO A 376 13.45 10.66 -14.93
CA PRO A 376 14.13 9.48 -15.45
C PRO A 376 14.22 9.53 -16.99
N ALA A 377 15.32 9.07 -17.57
CA ALA A 377 15.49 9.06 -19.03
C ALA A 377 14.34 8.34 -19.77
N THR A 378 13.76 7.31 -19.15
CA THR A 378 12.65 6.50 -19.66
C THR A 378 11.26 7.11 -19.45
N ALA A 379 11.14 8.24 -18.74
CA ALA A 379 9.85 8.87 -18.44
C ALA A 379 9.14 9.34 -19.72
N ARG A 380 7.81 9.21 -19.74
CA ARG A 380 6.94 9.65 -20.86
C ARG A 380 5.85 10.62 -20.40
N ASP A 381 5.42 10.45 -19.16
CA ASP A 381 4.44 11.21 -18.41
C ASP A 381 5.13 12.26 -17.53
N LEU A 382 5.51 13.39 -18.14
CA LEU A 382 6.20 14.48 -17.47
C LEU A 382 5.18 15.38 -16.77
N ASP A 383 5.01 15.20 -15.46
CA ASP A 383 4.04 15.93 -14.64
C ASP A 383 4.51 17.35 -14.30
N ASP A 384 5.82 17.53 -14.10
CA ASP A 384 6.40 18.75 -13.53
C ASP A 384 7.53 19.35 -14.38
N ALA A 385 7.60 20.68 -14.37
CA ALA A 385 8.66 21.48 -14.96
C ALA A 385 9.10 22.58 -13.98
N LEU A 386 10.35 23.01 -14.10
CA LEU A 386 10.98 23.99 -13.22
C LEU A 386 11.51 25.18 -14.02
N SER A 387 11.52 26.35 -13.38
CA SER A 387 12.19 27.55 -13.85
C SER A 387 12.81 28.33 -12.71
N CYS A 388 13.85 29.10 -13.02
CA CYS A 388 14.48 30.04 -12.10
C CYS A 388 15.01 31.23 -12.89
N GLU A 389 14.68 32.43 -12.42
CA GLU A 389 15.14 33.72 -12.93
C GLU A 389 15.70 34.52 -11.75
N ARG A 390 16.97 34.94 -11.86
CA ARG A 390 17.56 35.87 -10.90
C ARG A 390 17.10 37.30 -11.21
N LEU A 391 16.51 37.96 -10.22
CA LEU A 391 15.98 39.32 -10.31
C LEU A 391 17.06 40.37 -10.01
N GLU A 392 16.83 41.61 -10.42
CA GLU A 392 17.77 42.73 -10.25
C GLU A 392 18.15 43.00 -8.79
N ASN A 393 17.24 42.71 -7.85
CA ASN A 393 17.44 42.87 -6.42
C ASN A 393 18.18 41.68 -5.76
N GLY A 394 18.68 40.73 -6.55
CA GLY A 394 19.38 39.53 -6.08
C GLY A 394 18.46 38.38 -5.63
N CYS A 395 17.14 38.59 -5.58
CA CYS A 395 16.18 37.52 -5.31
C CYS A 395 16.01 36.60 -6.51
N TYR A 396 15.41 35.43 -6.29
CA TYR A 396 15.08 34.45 -7.32
C TYR A 396 13.56 34.40 -7.51
N ARG A 397 13.11 34.44 -8.77
CA ARG A 397 11.77 34.02 -9.15
C ARG A 397 11.82 32.56 -9.57
N ILE A 398 11.25 31.68 -8.77
CA ILE A 398 11.26 30.23 -8.99
C ILE A 398 9.84 29.77 -9.33
N GLY A 399 9.72 28.98 -10.41
CA GLY A 399 8.46 28.40 -10.87
C GLY A 399 8.46 26.88 -10.77
N VAL A 400 7.39 26.34 -10.21
CA VAL A 400 7.00 24.92 -10.36
C VAL A 400 5.74 24.88 -11.21
N HIS A 401 5.83 24.23 -12.37
CA HIS A 401 4.75 24.18 -13.36
C HIS A 401 4.27 22.73 -13.50
N ILE A 402 3.04 22.46 -13.11
CA ILE A 402 2.45 21.12 -13.09
C ILE A 402 1.45 20.97 -14.23
N ALA A 403 1.43 19.84 -14.93
CA ALA A 403 0.47 19.54 -15.99
C ALA A 403 -0.99 19.81 -15.55
N ASP A 404 -1.74 20.61 -16.32
CA ASP A 404 -3.15 20.92 -16.00
C ASP A 404 -4.11 19.82 -16.50
N VAL A 405 -4.01 18.64 -15.90
CA VAL A 405 -4.87 17.49 -16.23
C VAL A 405 -6.35 17.80 -15.94
N SER A 406 -6.63 18.68 -14.97
CA SER A 406 -8.00 19.10 -14.63
C SER A 406 -8.72 19.82 -15.77
N TYR A 407 -7.99 20.33 -16.77
CA TYR A 407 -8.56 20.86 -17.99
C TYR A 407 -9.11 19.77 -18.92
N PHE A 408 -8.46 18.61 -18.99
CA PHE A 408 -8.86 17.51 -19.87
C PHE A 408 -9.83 16.54 -19.19
N VAL A 409 -9.65 16.29 -17.89
CA VAL A 409 -10.47 15.37 -17.11
C VAL A 409 -11.57 16.16 -16.39
N GLN A 410 -12.70 16.34 -17.07
CA GLN A 410 -13.87 17.04 -16.53
C GLN A 410 -14.64 16.16 -15.53
N GLU A 411 -15.11 16.77 -14.45
CA GLU A 411 -15.81 16.07 -13.36
C GLU A 411 -17.05 15.32 -13.87
N GLN A 412 -17.34 14.16 -13.27
CA GLN A 412 -18.55 13.36 -13.55
C GLN A 412 -18.64 12.81 -14.98
N THR A 413 -17.54 12.84 -15.74
CA THR A 413 -17.44 12.16 -17.04
C THR A 413 -17.03 10.70 -16.87
N PRO A 414 -17.28 9.83 -17.87
CA PRO A 414 -16.75 8.46 -17.86
C PRO A 414 -15.23 8.38 -17.63
N LEU A 415 -14.47 9.31 -18.21
CA LEU A 415 -13.02 9.41 -18.00
C LEU A 415 -12.65 9.74 -16.55
N ASP A 416 -13.38 10.65 -15.91
CA ASP A 416 -13.19 11.00 -14.50
C ASP A 416 -13.51 9.82 -13.58
N ASN A 417 -14.62 9.13 -13.83
CA ASN A 417 -15.01 7.95 -13.07
C ASN A 417 -13.98 6.82 -13.20
N GLU A 418 -13.45 6.57 -14.40
CA GLU A 418 -12.40 5.57 -14.61
C GLU A 418 -11.08 5.98 -13.93
N ALA A 419 -10.69 7.27 -14.01
CA ALA A 419 -9.52 7.79 -13.31
C ALA A 419 -9.66 7.67 -11.78
N ALA A 420 -10.85 7.93 -11.24
CA ALA A 420 -11.18 7.75 -9.83
C ALA A 420 -11.08 6.27 -9.41
N GLN A 421 -11.63 5.36 -10.21
CA GLN A 421 -11.58 3.92 -9.95
C GLN A 421 -10.14 3.39 -9.96
N ARG A 422 -9.32 3.80 -10.95
CA ARG A 422 -7.90 3.43 -11.01
C ARG A 422 -7.07 4.09 -9.91
N THR A 423 -7.45 5.30 -9.49
CA THR A 423 -6.83 6.14 -8.44
C THR A 423 -5.38 6.57 -8.68
N THR A 424 -4.52 5.68 -9.17
CA THR A 424 -3.10 5.93 -9.44
C THR A 424 -2.62 5.05 -10.59
N SER A 425 -1.62 5.52 -11.35
CA SER A 425 -0.88 4.65 -12.26
C SER A 425 -0.06 3.64 -11.45
N VAL A 426 0.07 2.42 -11.96
CA VAL A 426 0.85 1.33 -11.33
C VAL A 426 2.09 1.05 -12.17
N TYR A 427 3.26 1.21 -11.57
CA TYR A 427 4.55 0.97 -12.21
C TYR A 427 5.04 -0.44 -11.84
N LEU A 428 5.02 -1.34 -12.82
CA LEU A 428 5.70 -2.63 -12.74
C LEU A 428 7.14 -2.46 -13.22
N VAL A 429 7.93 -3.53 -13.12
CA VAL A 429 9.33 -3.51 -13.58
C VAL A 429 9.40 -3.32 -15.09
N GLU A 430 8.56 -4.03 -15.83
CA GLU A 430 8.58 -4.13 -17.29
C GLU A 430 7.57 -3.24 -18.02
N ARG A 431 6.55 -2.73 -17.32
CA ARG A 431 5.49 -1.88 -17.91
C ARG A 431 4.82 -0.97 -16.89
N VAL A 432 4.05 -0.01 -17.40
CA VAL A 432 3.20 0.89 -16.61
C VAL A 432 1.74 0.64 -16.99
N ILE A 433 0.88 0.51 -15.98
CA ILE A 433 -0.57 0.50 -16.12
C ILE A 433 -1.05 1.93 -15.81
N PRO A 434 -1.49 2.69 -16.82
CA PRO A 434 -1.76 4.10 -16.64
C PRO A 434 -3.14 4.33 -16.00
N MET A 435 -3.25 5.40 -15.21
CA MET A 435 -4.52 5.91 -14.68
C MET A 435 -5.38 6.54 -15.77
N LEU A 436 -4.76 7.19 -16.75
CA LEU A 436 -5.42 7.89 -17.85
C LEU A 436 -5.06 7.26 -19.20
N PRO A 437 -5.85 7.49 -20.26
CA PRO A 437 -5.48 7.04 -21.61
C PRO A 437 -4.11 7.59 -22.04
N ARG A 438 -3.34 6.77 -22.78
CA ARG A 438 -1.97 7.12 -23.22
C ARG A 438 -1.89 8.46 -23.97
N LEU A 439 -2.93 8.84 -24.71
CA LEU A 439 -2.99 10.14 -25.37
C LEU A 439 -2.86 11.31 -24.38
N LEU A 440 -3.48 11.22 -23.20
CA LEU A 440 -3.32 12.23 -22.15
C LEU A 440 -1.96 12.10 -21.47
N CYS A 441 -1.58 10.87 -21.08
CA CYS A 441 -0.34 10.63 -20.34
C CYS A 441 0.93 11.02 -21.11
N ASP A 442 1.05 10.60 -22.37
CA ASP A 442 2.30 10.67 -23.13
C ASP A 442 2.35 11.90 -24.04
N ARG A 443 1.20 12.50 -24.37
CA ARG A 443 1.10 13.61 -25.33
C ARG A 443 0.47 14.88 -24.74
N LEU A 444 -0.84 14.89 -24.50
CA LEU A 444 -1.58 16.14 -24.30
C LEU A 444 -1.28 16.82 -22.95
N CYS A 445 -1.18 16.03 -21.87
CA CYS A 445 -0.87 16.57 -20.55
C CYS A 445 0.64 16.63 -20.28
N SER A 446 1.40 15.66 -20.80
CA SER A 446 2.85 15.58 -20.61
C SER A 446 3.54 16.88 -21.04
N LEU A 447 4.43 17.39 -20.20
CA LEU A 447 5.18 18.63 -20.42
C LEU A 447 6.35 18.44 -21.41
N ASN A 448 6.05 17.84 -22.56
CA ASN A 448 7.01 17.57 -23.63
C ASN A 448 7.72 18.85 -24.10
N PRO A 449 9.01 18.75 -24.46
CA PRO A 449 9.78 19.91 -24.90
C PRO A 449 9.29 20.42 -26.26
N ASN A 450 9.51 21.71 -26.52
CA ASN A 450 9.16 22.39 -27.76
C ASN A 450 7.67 22.34 -28.14
N GLU A 451 6.79 22.24 -27.14
CA GLU A 451 5.35 22.29 -27.36
C GLU A 451 4.68 23.16 -26.29
N ASP A 452 3.65 23.92 -26.68
CA ASP A 452 2.87 24.71 -25.74
C ASP A 452 2.01 23.77 -24.89
N ARG A 453 2.02 23.99 -23.57
CA ARG A 453 1.34 23.13 -22.60
C ARG A 453 0.59 23.92 -21.55
N LEU A 454 -0.61 23.43 -21.21
CA LEU A 454 -1.43 23.98 -20.14
C LEU A 454 -0.92 23.49 -18.80
N THR A 455 -0.67 24.41 -17.89
CA THR A 455 -0.13 24.10 -16.56
C THR A 455 -0.87 24.81 -15.45
N TYR A 456 -0.70 24.28 -14.25
CA TYR A 456 -0.92 24.96 -12.99
C TYR A 456 0.44 25.31 -12.41
N SER A 457 0.73 26.60 -12.24
CA SER A 457 2.00 27.09 -11.73
C SER A 457 1.90 27.60 -10.31
N VAL A 458 2.93 27.24 -9.53
CA VAL A 458 3.25 27.86 -8.25
C VAL A 458 4.55 28.64 -8.46
N ILE A 459 4.50 29.94 -8.25
CA ILE A 459 5.62 30.85 -8.50
C ILE A 459 5.94 31.55 -7.19
N TRP A 460 7.22 31.54 -6.83
CA TRP A 460 7.71 32.21 -5.62
C TRP A 460 8.76 33.25 -5.98
N THR A 461 8.75 34.35 -5.23
CA THR A 461 9.93 35.21 -5.11
C THR A 461 10.65 34.82 -3.82
N MET A 462 11.92 34.41 -3.92
CA MET A 462 12.73 33.97 -2.78
C MET A 462 14.02 34.79 -2.64
N ASN A 463 14.45 35.05 -1.41
CA ASN A 463 15.81 35.58 -1.17
C ASN A 463 16.89 34.49 -1.29
N GLU A 464 18.16 34.87 -1.14
CA GLU A 464 19.29 33.94 -1.22
C GLU A 464 19.28 32.91 -0.08
N GLU A 465 18.58 33.20 1.03
CA GLU A 465 18.36 32.31 2.15
C GLU A 465 17.20 31.32 1.91
N GLY A 466 16.54 31.34 0.75
CA GLY A 466 15.43 30.45 0.42
C GLY A 466 14.14 30.73 1.20
N GLU A 467 13.94 31.95 1.66
CA GLU A 467 12.70 32.42 2.28
C GLU A 467 11.74 32.95 1.22
N ILE A 468 10.48 32.54 1.30
CA ILE A 468 9.43 33.00 0.38
C ILE A 468 9.02 34.42 0.76
N LEU A 469 9.30 35.39 -0.11
CA LEU A 469 8.91 36.79 0.02
C LEU A 469 7.53 37.06 -0.60
N ASP A 470 7.22 36.39 -1.71
CA ASP A 470 5.94 36.47 -2.41
C ASP A 470 5.57 35.12 -3.03
N GLU A 471 4.27 34.87 -3.18
CA GLU A 471 3.73 33.61 -3.67
C GLU A 471 2.52 33.84 -4.58
N GLN A 472 2.58 33.26 -5.78
CA GLN A 472 1.52 33.31 -6.77
C GLN A 472 1.15 31.90 -7.24
N PHE A 473 -0.14 31.60 -7.20
CA PHE A 473 -0.72 30.42 -7.86
C PHE A 473 -1.47 30.89 -9.10
N ALA A 474 -1.28 30.25 -10.23
CA ALA A 474 -1.98 30.61 -11.47
C ALA A 474 -2.12 29.40 -12.40
N ARG A 475 -3.23 29.36 -13.15
CA ARG A 475 -3.24 28.60 -14.40
C ARG A 475 -2.40 29.34 -15.43
N SER A 476 -1.56 28.60 -16.16
CA SER A 476 -0.53 29.14 -17.03
C SER A 476 -0.40 28.35 -18.32
N ILE A 477 0.37 28.89 -19.26
CA ILE A 477 0.83 28.21 -20.46
C ILE A 477 2.36 28.30 -20.49
N ILE A 478 3.01 27.15 -20.65
CA ILE A 478 4.46 27.04 -20.72
C ILE A 478 4.88 26.44 -22.06
N ARG A 479 6.17 26.52 -22.37
CA ARG A 479 6.79 25.79 -23.46
C ARG A 479 8.16 25.30 -23.00
N SER A 480 8.24 24.04 -22.58
CA SER A 480 9.48 23.46 -22.05
C SER A 480 10.58 23.51 -23.13
N CYS A 481 11.76 24.03 -22.79
CA CYS A 481 12.86 24.19 -23.74
C CYS A 481 13.64 22.89 -23.95
N VAL A 482 13.69 22.00 -22.94
CA VAL A 482 14.38 20.71 -22.99
C VAL A 482 13.81 19.74 -21.96
N LYS A 483 13.88 18.44 -22.25
CA LYS A 483 13.64 17.35 -21.28
C LYS A 483 14.98 16.86 -20.75
N LEU A 484 15.36 17.21 -19.51
CA LEU A 484 16.59 16.70 -18.90
C LEU A 484 16.35 15.35 -18.23
N SER A 485 17.39 14.51 -18.23
CA SER A 485 17.41 13.35 -17.34
C SER A 485 18.03 13.75 -16.00
N TYR A 486 17.82 12.93 -14.95
CA TYR A 486 18.55 13.09 -13.71
C TYR A 486 20.07 13.03 -13.89
N GLU A 487 20.56 12.27 -14.88
CA GLU A 487 21.98 12.20 -15.21
C GLU A 487 22.50 13.50 -15.82
N HIS A 488 21.76 14.14 -16.73
CA HIS A 488 22.15 15.45 -17.29
C HIS A 488 22.20 16.52 -16.19
N ALA A 489 21.17 16.59 -15.34
CA ALA A 489 21.14 17.53 -14.23
C ALA A 489 22.25 17.24 -13.19
N GLN A 490 22.57 15.97 -12.96
CA GLN A 490 23.66 15.58 -12.06
C GLN A 490 25.02 16.00 -12.60
N ASP A 491 25.27 15.85 -13.91
CA ASP A 491 26.54 16.27 -14.54
C ASP A 491 26.76 17.78 -14.36
N ILE A 492 25.70 18.60 -14.53
CA ILE A 492 25.74 20.05 -14.25
C ILE A 492 26.12 20.33 -12.79
N ILE A 493 25.49 19.60 -11.86
CA ILE A 493 25.72 19.78 -10.41
C ILE A 493 27.15 19.41 -10.01
N GLU A 494 27.70 18.33 -10.57
CA GLU A 494 29.02 17.82 -10.22
C GLU A 494 30.15 18.60 -10.91
N ASN A 495 29.89 19.14 -12.11
CA ASN A 495 30.88 19.82 -12.94
C ASN A 495 30.48 21.26 -13.27
N PRO A 496 30.36 22.17 -12.28
CA PRO A 496 29.85 23.53 -12.48
C PRO A 496 30.72 24.42 -13.39
N ASN A 497 31.99 24.05 -13.58
CA ASN A 497 32.95 24.80 -14.42
C ASN A 497 33.19 24.14 -15.79
N LYS A 498 32.48 23.05 -16.13
CA LYS A 498 32.60 22.39 -17.43
C LYS A 498 31.99 23.27 -18.51
N ASP A 499 32.71 23.40 -19.64
CA ASP A 499 32.22 24.06 -20.85
C ASP A 499 31.31 23.09 -21.62
N PHE A 500 30.06 23.01 -21.18
CA PHE A 500 29.05 22.14 -21.75
C PHE A 500 28.70 22.52 -23.19
N LYS A 501 28.52 21.50 -24.04
CA LYS A 501 28.14 21.66 -25.45
C LYS A 501 26.70 21.20 -25.67
N ALA A 502 26.10 21.64 -26.77
CA ALA A 502 24.73 21.26 -27.12
C ALA A 502 24.57 19.74 -27.29
N GLU A 503 25.64 19.04 -27.68
CA GLU A 503 25.71 17.58 -27.85
C GLU A 503 25.61 16.82 -26.52
N ASP A 504 25.89 17.46 -25.39
CA ASP A 504 25.77 16.87 -24.05
C ASP A 504 24.31 16.74 -23.59
N PHE A 505 23.36 17.36 -24.31
CA PHE A 505 21.97 17.44 -23.91
C PHE A 505 21.01 16.98 -25.01
N PRO A 506 19.77 16.61 -24.65
CA PRO A 506 18.67 16.47 -25.60
C PRO A 506 18.40 17.79 -26.32
N ALA A 507 17.67 17.73 -27.43
CA ALA A 507 17.38 18.90 -28.27
C ALA A 507 16.81 20.08 -27.44
N ILE A 508 17.50 21.22 -27.50
CA ILE A 508 17.13 22.46 -26.83
C ILE A 508 16.33 23.33 -27.81
N SER A 509 15.26 23.95 -27.32
CA SER A 509 14.33 24.76 -28.11
C SER A 509 14.12 26.16 -27.51
N ASN A 510 13.31 26.98 -28.18
CA ASN A 510 12.89 28.34 -27.75
C ASN A 510 14.03 29.36 -27.58
N ASN A 511 15.09 29.24 -28.39
CA ASN A 511 16.25 30.13 -28.38
C ASN A 511 17.02 30.19 -27.04
N PHE A 512 16.80 29.25 -26.13
CA PHE A 512 17.62 29.14 -24.92
C PHE A 512 18.94 28.46 -25.24
N SER A 513 20.01 28.96 -24.64
CA SER A 513 21.34 28.39 -24.77
C SER A 513 21.58 27.30 -23.72
N VAL A 514 22.60 26.48 -23.94
CA VAL A 514 23.13 25.55 -22.93
C VAL A 514 23.46 26.30 -21.63
N ASN A 515 24.03 27.50 -21.74
CA ASN A 515 24.39 28.33 -20.59
C ASN A 515 23.17 28.78 -19.77
N ASP A 516 22.03 29.03 -20.41
CA ASP A 516 20.81 29.37 -19.69
C ASP A 516 20.32 28.18 -18.87
N ILE A 517 20.32 26.98 -19.45
CA ILE A 517 19.90 25.75 -18.78
C ILE A 517 20.85 25.42 -17.62
N THR A 518 22.17 25.41 -17.85
CA THR A 518 23.15 25.07 -16.82
C THR A 518 23.15 26.07 -15.67
N ARG A 519 22.99 27.37 -15.95
CA ARG A 519 22.81 28.41 -14.93
C ARG A 519 21.55 28.15 -14.11
N THR A 520 20.39 27.98 -14.75
CA THR A 520 19.12 27.77 -14.06
C THR A 520 19.13 26.51 -13.19
N VAL A 521 19.71 25.39 -13.68
CA VAL A 521 19.89 24.16 -12.85
C VAL A 521 20.79 24.43 -11.64
N SER A 522 21.87 25.17 -11.82
CA SER A 522 22.82 25.48 -10.73
C SER A 522 22.19 26.38 -9.67
N GLU A 523 21.41 27.38 -10.07
CA GLU A 523 20.66 28.26 -9.16
C GLU A 523 19.59 27.47 -8.39
N LEU A 524 18.79 26.66 -9.09
CA LEU A 524 17.81 25.77 -8.47
C LEU A 524 18.47 24.80 -7.49
N TYR A 525 19.63 24.24 -7.83
CA TYR A 525 20.38 23.36 -6.94
C TYR A 525 20.83 24.11 -5.68
N GLY A 526 21.39 25.31 -5.84
CA GLY A 526 21.84 26.16 -4.75
C GLY A 526 20.74 26.37 -3.71
N ILE A 527 19.57 26.84 -4.14
CA ILE A 527 18.40 27.07 -3.28
C ILE A 527 17.85 25.76 -2.70
N SER A 528 17.80 24.66 -3.49
CA SER A 528 17.30 23.36 -3.00
C SER A 528 18.10 22.83 -1.80
N LYS A 529 19.42 23.07 -1.75
CA LYS A 529 20.25 22.69 -0.59
C LYS A 529 19.87 23.47 0.66
N ILE A 530 19.51 24.74 0.51
CA ILE A 530 19.10 25.61 1.61
C ILE A 530 17.72 25.19 2.12
N LEU A 531 16.78 24.91 1.22
CA LEU A 531 15.46 24.37 1.58
C LEU A 531 15.60 23.06 2.36
N ARG A 532 16.45 22.15 1.88
CA ARG A 532 16.71 20.87 2.55
C ARG A 532 17.34 21.04 3.94
N SER A 533 18.28 21.97 4.10
CA SER A 533 18.93 22.19 5.40
C SER A 533 17.98 22.82 6.43
N LYS A 534 17.02 23.65 5.98
CA LYS A 534 15.96 24.22 6.83
C LYS A 534 14.90 23.19 7.25
N ARG A 535 14.78 22.07 6.55
CA ARG A 535 13.80 21.00 6.83
C ARG A 535 14.22 20.13 8.02
N THR A 536 14.22 20.73 9.20
CA THR A 536 14.57 20.07 10.46
C THR A 536 13.50 19.06 10.90
N GLY A 537 13.96 17.92 11.41
CA GLY A 537 13.09 16.86 11.93
C GLY A 537 12.32 16.04 10.90
N ALA A 538 12.56 16.22 9.61
CA ALA A 538 12.05 15.31 8.59
C ALA A 538 12.86 14.01 8.53
N LEU A 539 12.16 12.91 8.30
CA LEU A 539 12.67 11.55 8.34
C LEU A 539 12.88 11.00 6.94
N THR A 540 14.13 10.70 6.61
CA THR A 540 14.49 9.95 5.40
C THR A 540 14.66 8.48 5.73
N LEU A 541 13.54 7.76 5.81
CA LEU A 541 13.52 6.31 6.10
C LEU A 541 13.40 5.46 4.83
N ASN A 542 14.16 5.82 3.80
CA ASN A 542 14.12 5.14 2.52
C ASN A 542 14.71 3.74 2.62
N GLN A 543 13.91 2.73 2.25
CA GLN A 543 14.40 1.37 2.08
C GLN A 543 15.12 1.24 0.73
N PRO A 544 16.13 0.36 0.61
CA PRO A 544 16.79 0.08 -0.66
C PRO A 544 15.76 -0.36 -1.72
N LYS A 545 15.75 0.34 -2.86
CA LYS A 545 14.93 -0.04 -4.03
C LYS A 545 15.83 -0.67 -5.07
N LEU A 546 15.37 -1.72 -5.73
CA LEU A 546 16.09 -2.33 -6.85
C LEU A 546 15.65 -1.69 -8.16
N GLN A 547 16.60 -1.55 -9.08
CA GLN A 547 16.38 -1.17 -10.47
C GLN A 547 16.89 -2.31 -11.35
N TYR A 548 16.16 -2.61 -12.43
CA TYR A 548 16.47 -3.71 -13.34
C TYR A 548 16.85 -3.16 -14.71
N GLN A 549 17.83 -3.79 -15.35
CA GLN A 549 18.07 -3.64 -16.79
C GLN A 549 17.30 -4.74 -17.51
N ILE A 550 16.41 -4.34 -18.42
CA ILE A 550 15.48 -5.25 -19.08
C ILE A 550 15.87 -5.37 -20.55
N LYS A 551 15.87 -6.60 -21.07
CA LYS A 551 16.09 -6.84 -22.49
C LYS A 551 14.86 -6.40 -23.29
N THR A 552 15.05 -5.55 -24.29
CA THR A 552 13.96 -4.87 -25.02
C THR A 552 13.02 -5.84 -25.76
N ASP A 553 13.53 -6.98 -26.25
CA ASP A 553 12.79 -7.96 -27.04
C ASP A 553 11.92 -8.89 -26.18
N SER A 554 12.49 -9.47 -25.14
CA SER A 554 11.93 -10.55 -24.33
C SER A 554 11.34 -10.05 -23.01
N LYS A 555 11.56 -8.78 -22.64
CA LYS A 555 11.21 -8.18 -21.34
C LYS A 555 11.81 -8.91 -20.13
N MET A 556 12.78 -9.78 -20.35
CA MET A 556 13.46 -10.50 -19.28
C MET A 556 14.52 -9.61 -18.61
N PRO A 557 14.66 -9.65 -17.27
CA PRO A 557 15.69 -8.92 -16.57
C PRO A 557 17.08 -9.52 -16.88
N MET A 558 18.02 -8.65 -17.28
CA MET A 558 19.42 -9.01 -17.57
C MET A 558 20.31 -8.84 -16.34
N SER A 559 20.09 -7.77 -15.59
CA SER A 559 20.85 -7.42 -14.39
C SER A 559 20.00 -6.55 -13.47
N PHE A 560 20.45 -6.37 -12.23
CA PHE A 560 19.84 -5.46 -11.28
C PHE A 560 20.89 -4.69 -10.49
N SER A 561 20.52 -3.52 -9.99
CA SER A 561 21.33 -2.68 -9.11
C SER A 561 20.45 -2.03 -8.05
N VAL A 562 21.06 -1.50 -6.99
CA VAL A 562 20.34 -0.69 -6.00
C VAL A 562 20.18 0.72 -6.58
N TYR A 563 18.93 1.21 -6.65
CA TYR A 563 18.64 2.58 -7.06
C TYR A 563 19.28 3.57 -6.08
N GLN A 564 20.07 4.49 -6.61
CA GLN A 564 20.73 5.54 -5.85
C GLN A 564 20.04 6.88 -6.09
N GLN A 565 19.54 7.48 -5.02
CA GLN A 565 19.01 8.83 -5.07
C GLN A 565 20.17 9.83 -5.05
N LYS A 566 20.34 10.58 -6.13
CA LYS A 566 21.41 11.57 -6.32
C LYS A 566 20.95 12.99 -5.95
N GLU A 567 21.86 13.96 -6.03
CA GLU A 567 21.54 15.37 -5.74
C GLU A 567 20.52 15.96 -6.71
N SER A 568 20.55 15.55 -8.00
CA SER A 568 19.53 15.93 -8.98
C SER A 568 18.12 15.45 -8.61
N ASN A 569 17.98 14.24 -8.05
CA ASN A 569 16.69 13.78 -7.53
C ASN A 569 16.21 14.63 -6.37
N ARG A 570 17.12 14.96 -5.45
CA ARG A 570 16.79 15.74 -4.26
C ARG A 570 16.53 17.22 -4.59
N LEU A 571 17.09 17.74 -5.69
CA LEU A 571 16.77 19.07 -6.22
C LEU A 571 15.27 19.16 -6.54
N VAL A 572 14.79 18.22 -7.38
CA VAL A 572 13.37 18.17 -7.77
C VAL A 572 12.49 17.92 -6.53
N GLU A 573 12.90 17.00 -5.65
CA GLU A 573 12.16 16.66 -4.42
C GLU A 573 11.83 17.90 -3.57
N GLU A 574 12.77 18.80 -3.32
CA GLU A 574 12.52 19.96 -2.44
C GLU A 574 11.50 20.93 -3.04
N TYR A 575 11.53 21.16 -4.36
CA TYR A 575 10.54 22.02 -5.02
C TYR A 575 9.15 21.37 -5.09
N MET A 576 9.08 20.05 -5.31
CA MET A 576 7.82 19.32 -5.28
C MET A 576 7.22 19.31 -3.87
N LEU A 577 8.03 19.09 -2.83
CA LEU A 577 7.59 19.19 -1.44
C LEU A 577 7.06 20.59 -1.14
N LEU A 578 7.79 21.63 -1.54
CA LEU A 578 7.38 23.01 -1.32
C LEU A 578 6.06 23.32 -2.02
N ALA A 579 5.90 22.97 -3.30
CA ALA A 579 4.66 23.16 -4.03
C ALA A 579 3.48 22.47 -3.32
N ASN A 580 3.65 21.21 -2.92
CA ASN A 580 2.64 20.45 -2.19
C ASN A 580 2.25 21.09 -0.85
N MET A 581 3.22 21.56 -0.06
CA MET A 581 2.98 22.23 1.22
C MET A 581 2.26 23.57 1.03
N GLN A 582 2.69 24.37 0.05
CA GLN A 582 2.12 25.69 -0.19
C GLN A 582 0.70 25.61 -0.74
N VAL A 583 0.42 24.64 -1.63
CA VAL A 583 -0.96 24.36 -2.08
C VAL A 583 -1.83 23.91 -0.91
N ALA A 584 -1.35 22.99 -0.06
CA ALA A 584 -2.09 22.56 1.13
C ALA A 584 -2.41 23.76 2.05
N ARG A 585 -1.42 24.61 2.33
CA ARG A 585 -1.59 25.84 3.13
C ARG A 585 -2.62 26.79 2.52
N LYS A 586 -2.56 27.00 1.20
CA LYS A 586 -3.49 27.88 0.48
C LYS A 586 -4.94 27.38 0.56
N LEU A 587 -5.13 26.06 0.41
CA LEU A 587 -6.46 25.45 0.49
C LEU A 587 -7.00 25.49 1.93
N CYS A 588 -6.20 25.08 2.92
CA CYS A 588 -6.62 25.07 4.32
C CYS A 588 -6.94 26.47 4.89
N SER A 589 -6.24 27.51 4.43
CA SER A 589 -6.51 28.90 4.82
C SER A 589 -7.73 29.53 4.12
N THR A 590 -8.44 28.78 3.28
CA THR A 590 -9.65 29.25 2.60
C THR A 590 -10.90 28.66 3.28
N ASP A 591 -11.45 29.39 4.26
CA ASP A 591 -12.56 28.94 5.13
C ASP A 591 -13.73 28.31 4.38
N ARG A 592 -14.14 28.90 3.24
CA ARG A 592 -15.32 28.45 2.47
C ARG A 592 -15.19 27.03 1.91
N ILE A 593 -13.97 26.51 1.78
CA ILE A 593 -13.73 25.15 1.26
C ILE A 593 -12.99 24.26 2.27
N HIS A 594 -12.76 24.73 3.49
CA HIS A 594 -11.93 24.04 4.47
C HIS A 594 -12.34 22.58 4.65
N ASP A 595 -13.63 22.34 4.87
CA ASP A 595 -14.22 20.99 5.04
C ASP A 595 -14.07 20.07 3.82
N LYS A 596 -13.74 20.62 2.64
CA LYS A 596 -13.59 19.86 1.38
C LYS A 596 -12.14 19.63 0.99
N VAL A 597 -11.18 20.19 1.74
CA VAL A 597 -9.75 20.09 1.40
C VAL A 597 -9.30 18.63 1.49
N ILE A 598 -8.65 18.16 0.43
CA ILE A 598 -8.00 16.86 0.42
C ILE A 598 -6.55 17.03 0.88
N LEU A 599 -6.23 16.39 2.00
CA LEU A 599 -4.91 16.36 2.60
C LEU A 599 -4.33 14.95 2.55
N ARG A 600 -3.01 14.86 2.76
CA ARG A 600 -2.29 13.61 2.96
C ARG A 600 -1.51 13.71 4.27
N ARG A 601 -2.06 13.10 5.31
CA ARG A 601 -1.46 13.07 6.66
C ARG A 601 -0.59 11.84 6.84
N HIS A 602 0.32 11.91 7.81
CA HIS A 602 1.12 10.76 8.24
C HIS A 602 1.11 10.74 9.76
N PRO A 603 0.35 9.83 10.38
CA PRO A 603 0.29 9.75 11.83
C PRO A 603 1.64 9.39 12.45
N ALA A 604 1.76 9.59 13.77
CA ALA A 604 2.92 9.18 14.53
C ALA A 604 3.14 7.65 14.46
N PRO A 605 4.36 7.16 14.71
CA PRO A 605 4.67 5.73 14.75
C PRO A 605 3.83 5.02 15.81
N ASN A 606 3.55 3.74 15.61
CA ASN A 606 2.91 2.93 16.66
C ASN A 606 3.80 2.89 17.91
N THR A 607 3.24 3.36 19.03
CA THR A 607 3.99 3.58 20.28
C THR A 607 4.65 2.31 20.77
N THR A 608 3.91 1.20 20.81
CA THR A 608 4.42 -0.10 21.29
C THR A 608 5.59 -0.62 20.45
N THR A 609 5.43 -0.58 19.12
CA THR A 609 6.47 -1.06 18.19
C THR A 609 7.72 -0.20 18.24
N LEU A 610 7.55 1.13 18.35
CA LEU A 610 8.66 2.07 18.48
C LEU A 610 9.43 1.84 19.80
N GLN A 611 8.73 1.70 20.92
CA GLN A 611 9.37 1.44 22.22
C GLN A 611 10.16 0.13 22.25
N ASN A 612 9.62 -0.94 21.64
CA ASN A 612 10.34 -2.21 21.52
C ASN A 612 11.60 -2.07 20.66
N THR A 613 11.51 -1.29 19.58
CA THR A 613 12.66 -0.97 18.73
C THR A 613 13.71 -0.17 19.51
N ILE A 614 13.30 0.85 20.27
CA ILE A 614 14.18 1.66 21.12
C ILE A 614 14.89 0.79 22.16
N LYS A 615 14.17 -0.12 22.85
CA LYS A 615 14.77 -1.03 23.83
C LYS A 615 15.87 -1.89 23.19
N MET A 616 15.59 -2.48 22.02
CA MET A 616 16.55 -3.29 21.28
C MET A 616 17.78 -2.48 20.84
N LEU A 617 17.58 -1.25 20.34
CA LEU A 617 18.66 -0.35 19.94
C LEU A 617 19.51 0.08 21.14
N THR A 618 18.88 0.36 22.28
CA THR A 618 19.55 0.75 23.52
C THR A 618 20.43 -0.38 24.04
N SER A 619 19.94 -1.63 24.01
CA SER A 619 20.75 -2.82 24.32
C SER A 619 21.94 -3.00 23.38
N SER A 620 21.87 -2.43 22.17
CA SER A 620 22.96 -2.43 21.18
C SER A 620 23.86 -1.20 21.26
N GLY A 621 23.68 -0.33 22.27
CA GLY A 621 24.48 0.88 22.49
C GLY A 621 23.99 2.15 21.78
N ILE A 622 22.87 2.10 21.04
CA ILE A 622 22.30 3.26 20.35
C ILE A 622 21.19 3.86 21.21
N LYS A 623 21.42 5.05 21.77
CA LYS A 623 20.41 5.78 22.56
C LYS A 623 19.46 6.55 21.63
N LEU A 624 18.16 6.29 21.78
CA LEU A 624 17.09 6.95 21.04
C LEU A 624 15.94 7.26 22.00
N ASP A 625 15.48 8.51 22.05
CA ASP A 625 14.31 8.91 22.84
C ASP A 625 12.99 8.59 22.09
N GLY A 626 12.94 8.95 20.80
CA GLY A 626 11.83 8.61 19.91
C GLY A 626 10.53 9.39 20.17
N GLN A 627 10.56 10.47 20.95
CA GLN A 627 9.39 11.30 21.24
C GLN A 627 8.92 12.11 20.04
N SER A 628 9.84 12.51 19.18
CA SER A 628 9.54 13.27 17.96
C SER A 628 10.28 12.73 16.74
N SER A 629 9.80 13.11 15.55
CA SER A 629 10.50 12.83 14.29
C SER A 629 11.90 13.46 14.29
N ASN A 630 12.09 14.58 14.99
CA ASN A 630 13.39 15.23 15.16
C ASN A 630 14.39 14.38 15.96
N ASP A 631 13.94 13.72 17.03
CA ASP A 631 14.80 12.86 17.84
C ASP A 631 15.24 11.63 17.05
N ILE A 632 14.32 11.05 16.29
CA ILE A 632 14.61 9.94 15.38
C ILE A 632 15.59 10.39 14.28
N SER A 633 15.37 11.55 13.67
CA SER A 633 16.28 12.10 12.64
C SER A 633 17.69 12.29 13.19
N LYS A 634 17.84 12.91 14.36
CA LYS A 634 19.14 13.15 15.01
C LYS A 634 19.85 11.84 15.33
N ALA A 635 19.12 10.85 15.85
CA ALA A 635 19.70 9.54 16.14
C ALA A 635 20.22 8.86 14.86
N VAL A 636 19.45 8.88 13.77
CA VAL A 636 19.88 8.33 12.47
C VAL A 636 21.10 9.07 11.93
N GLN A 637 21.17 10.40 12.07
CA GLN A 637 22.32 11.20 11.63
C GLN A 637 23.58 10.99 12.49
N SER A 638 23.42 10.61 13.77
CA SER A 638 24.55 10.36 14.66
C SER A 638 25.33 9.08 14.31
N VAL A 639 24.68 8.12 13.65
CA VAL A 639 25.30 6.85 13.25
C VAL A 639 26.16 7.05 12.00
N GLN A 640 27.47 6.90 12.15
CA GLN A 640 28.44 7.08 11.07
C GLN A 640 28.58 5.85 10.15
N ASP A 641 28.43 4.64 10.70
CA ASP A 641 28.50 3.42 9.90
C ASP A 641 27.25 3.27 9.02
N GLU A 642 27.44 3.30 7.70
CA GLU A 642 26.34 3.29 6.73
C GLU A 642 25.54 1.98 6.74
N SER A 643 26.16 0.85 7.12
CA SER A 643 25.44 -0.43 7.22
C SER A 643 24.53 -0.46 8.44
N ALA A 644 25.04 -0.02 9.60
CA ALA A 644 24.28 0.14 10.83
C ALA A 644 23.16 1.16 10.66
N LYS A 645 23.41 2.27 9.95
CA LYS A 645 22.41 3.28 9.62
C LYS A 645 21.28 2.73 8.76
N LYS A 646 21.57 1.94 7.74
CA LYS A 646 20.54 1.24 6.92
C LYS A 646 19.73 0.27 7.76
N LEU A 647 20.37 -0.49 8.64
CA LEU A 647 19.67 -1.40 9.56
C LEU A 647 18.77 -0.62 10.53
N LEU A 648 19.27 0.46 11.11
CA LEU A 648 18.52 1.36 11.98
C LEU A 648 17.28 1.93 11.26
N ILE A 649 17.46 2.44 10.03
CA ILE A 649 16.37 2.93 9.19
C ILE A 649 15.34 1.82 8.95
N HIS A 650 15.77 0.60 8.62
CA HIS A 650 14.88 -0.52 8.38
C HIS A 650 14.07 -0.90 9.62
N LEU A 651 14.68 -0.87 10.81
CA LEU A 651 14.02 -1.16 12.08
C LEU A 651 13.00 -0.07 12.46
N LEU A 652 13.39 1.20 12.34
CA LEU A 652 12.51 2.34 12.61
C LEU A 652 11.34 2.40 11.62
N ALA A 653 11.56 2.04 10.35
CA ALA A 653 10.50 1.99 9.35
C ALA A 653 9.38 0.99 9.72
N LYS A 654 9.67 -0.03 10.53
CA LYS A 654 8.64 -0.99 11.00
C LYS A 654 7.69 -0.41 12.05
N SER A 655 8.09 0.62 12.77
CA SER A 655 7.20 1.31 13.71
C SER A 655 6.38 2.41 13.05
N MET A 656 6.80 2.91 11.89
CA MET A 656 6.08 3.96 11.15
C MET A 656 4.71 3.45 10.68
N GLN A 657 3.72 4.34 10.71
CA GLN A 657 2.41 4.07 10.14
C GLN A 657 2.39 4.42 8.64
N LEU A 658 1.33 4.01 7.94
CA LEU A 658 1.14 4.43 6.55
C LEU A 658 0.65 5.89 6.51
N ALA A 659 1.13 6.67 5.53
CA ALA A 659 0.53 7.95 5.19
C ALA A 659 -0.82 7.73 4.49
N ILE A 660 -1.82 8.54 4.82
CA ILE A 660 -3.22 8.34 4.43
C ILE A 660 -3.78 9.65 3.87
N TYR A 661 -4.54 9.54 2.77
CA TYR A 661 -5.35 10.65 2.28
C TYR A 661 -6.59 10.84 3.16
N CYS A 662 -6.92 12.09 3.47
CA CYS A 662 -8.12 12.42 4.23
C CYS A 662 -8.76 13.71 3.70
N CYS A 663 -10.08 13.75 3.76
CA CYS A 663 -10.80 15.02 3.68
C CYS A 663 -10.69 15.70 5.05
N ALA A 664 -10.48 17.01 5.08
CA ALA A 664 -10.35 17.80 6.30
C ALA A 664 -11.54 17.59 7.25
N SER A 665 -12.78 17.54 6.75
CA SER A 665 -13.98 17.31 7.57
C SER A 665 -14.02 15.94 8.28
N CYS A 666 -13.22 14.98 7.85
CA CYS A 666 -13.25 13.61 8.39
C CYS A 666 -12.26 13.40 9.54
N VAL A 667 -11.40 14.38 9.83
CA VAL A 667 -10.31 14.24 10.81
C VAL A 667 -10.20 15.56 11.60
N PRO A 668 -10.03 15.51 12.94
CA PRO A 668 -9.79 16.72 13.71
C PRO A 668 -8.52 17.45 13.26
N ASP A 669 -8.52 18.78 13.35
CA ASP A 669 -7.41 19.65 12.90
C ASP A 669 -6.06 19.28 13.53
N SER A 670 -6.07 18.83 14.78
CA SER A 670 -4.89 18.36 15.51
C SER A 670 -4.16 17.19 14.82
N ASN A 671 -4.84 16.50 13.91
CA ASN A 671 -4.37 15.26 13.29
C ASN A 671 -4.04 15.41 11.79
N TYR A 672 -3.98 16.63 11.26
CA TYR A 672 -3.58 16.89 9.86
C TYR A 672 -2.08 16.71 9.59
N SER A 673 -1.26 16.71 10.65
CA SER A 673 0.19 16.72 10.54
C SER A 673 0.75 15.50 9.79
N HIS A 674 1.92 15.73 9.17
CA HIS A 674 2.68 14.71 8.49
C HIS A 674 3.97 14.42 9.26
N TYR A 675 3.95 13.40 10.12
CA TYR A 675 5.03 13.06 11.07
C TYR A 675 6.41 12.99 10.41
N ALA A 676 6.56 12.21 9.33
CA ALA A 676 7.86 12.06 8.68
C ALA A 676 8.35 13.30 7.93
N LEU A 677 7.48 14.24 7.56
CA LEU A 677 7.90 15.49 6.92
C LEU A 677 8.06 16.62 7.95
N ASN A 678 7.57 16.40 9.17
CA ASN A 678 7.51 17.37 10.26
C ASN A 678 6.79 18.67 9.86
N VAL A 679 5.61 18.54 9.24
CA VAL A 679 4.80 19.68 8.78
C VAL A 679 3.34 19.54 9.18
N ASN A 680 2.65 20.67 9.34
CA ASN A 680 1.25 20.71 9.79
C ASN A 680 0.26 20.33 8.68
N PHE A 681 0.54 20.75 7.44
CA PHE A 681 -0.33 20.51 6.29
C PHE A 681 0.49 19.97 5.13
N TYR A 682 -0.01 18.91 4.51
CA TYR A 682 0.58 18.34 3.31
C TYR A 682 -0.51 17.76 2.42
N THR A 683 -0.33 17.85 1.11
CA THR A 683 -1.22 17.22 0.12
C THR A 683 -0.39 16.73 -1.07
N HIS A 684 -1.03 16.12 -2.05
CA HIS A 684 -0.42 15.85 -3.34
C HIS A 684 -1.07 16.70 -4.42
N PHE A 685 -0.24 17.42 -5.16
CA PHE A 685 -0.60 18.34 -6.23
C PHE A 685 0.25 18.13 -7.48
N THR A 686 1.49 17.68 -7.31
CA THR A 686 2.55 17.73 -8.32
C THR A 686 2.57 16.57 -9.32
N SER A 687 1.58 15.66 -9.31
CA SER A 687 1.57 14.53 -10.25
C SER A 687 0.18 14.07 -10.70
N PRO A 688 -0.63 14.96 -11.31
CA PRO A 688 -2.00 14.67 -11.68
C PRO A 688 -2.16 13.73 -12.88
N ILE A 689 -1.11 13.48 -13.68
CA ILE A 689 -1.19 12.48 -14.77
C ILE A 689 -1.33 11.06 -14.20
N ARG A 690 -0.74 10.83 -13.03
CA ARG A 690 -0.60 9.50 -12.42
C ARG A 690 -1.25 9.35 -11.04
N ARG A 691 -1.87 10.39 -10.49
CA ARG A 691 -2.58 10.34 -9.20
C ARG A 691 -3.87 11.16 -9.24
N TYR A 692 -5.00 10.50 -8.98
CA TYR A 692 -6.31 11.12 -8.94
C TYR A 692 -6.48 12.15 -7.81
N PRO A 693 -5.92 11.95 -6.60
CA PRO A 693 -5.99 12.98 -5.54
C PRO A 693 -5.42 14.34 -5.98
N ASP A 694 -4.38 14.35 -6.82
CA ASP A 694 -3.81 15.57 -7.37
C ASP A 694 -4.80 16.28 -8.30
N ILE A 695 -5.58 15.54 -9.11
CA ILE A 695 -6.67 16.12 -9.95
C ILE A 695 -7.72 16.80 -9.06
N LEU A 696 -8.11 16.17 -7.93
CA LEU A 696 -9.04 16.76 -6.98
C LEU A 696 -8.48 18.07 -6.38
N VAL A 697 -7.21 18.05 -6.00
CA VAL A 697 -6.51 19.24 -5.46
C VAL A 697 -6.42 20.34 -6.52
N HIS A 698 -6.16 20.01 -7.80
CA HIS A 698 -6.19 20.96 -8.91
C HIS A 698 -7.56 21.60 -9.10
N ARG A 699 -8.65 20.83 -9.00
CA ARG A 699 -10.03 21.35 -9.05
C ARG A 699 -10.31 22.32 -7.90
N LEU A 700 -9.92 21.94 -6.68
CA LEU A 700 -10.09 22.78 -5.50
C LEU A 700 -9.29 24.08 -5.62
N LEU A 701 -8.03 24.00 -6.04
CA LEU A 701 -7.19 25.19 -6.24
C LEU A 701 -7.77 26.08 -7.35
N GLY A 702 -8.25 25.48 -8.44
CA GLY A 702 -8.95 26.18 -9.52
C GLY A 702 -10.18 26.93 -9.03
N ALA A 703 -10.98 26.32 -8.14
CA ALA A 703 -12.14 26.98 -7.53
C ALA A 703 -11.74 28.16 -6.63
N VAL A 704 -10.63 28.04 -5.87
CA VAL A 704 -10.09 29.12 -5.04
C VAL A 704 -9.58 30.29 -5.90
N LEU A 705 -8.89 30.02 -7.00
CA LEU A 705 -8.36 31.06 -7.87
C LEU A 705 -9.42 31.69 -8.78
N GLY A 706 -10.37 30.90 -9.26
CA GLY A 706 -11.37 31.29 -10.26
C GLY A 706 -12.54 32.13 -9.72
N LYS A 707 -12.47 32.66 -8.49
CA LYS A 707 -13.59 33.30 -7.76
C LYS A 707 -14.87 32.46 -7.88
N LEU A 708 -14.95 31.34 -7.16
CA LEU A 708 -16.17 30.56 -6.85
C LEU A 708 -17.46 31.14 -7.47
N LYS A 709 -17.79 30.76 -8.71
CA LYS A 709 -19.18 30.90 -9.18
C LYS A 709 -20.00 29.99 -8.27
N ARG A 710 -20.97 30.64 -7.60
CA ARG A 710 -21.82 30.07 -6.55
C ARG A 710 -22.49 28.77 -6.96
#